data_AF-A0A2V1K628-F1
#
_entry.id   AF-A0A2V1K628-F1
#
_cell.length_a   1.000
_cell.length_b   1.000
_cell.length_c   1.000
_cell.angle_alpha   90.00
_cell.angle_beta   90.00
_cell.angle_gamma   90.00
#
_symmetry.space_group_name_H-M   'P 1'
#
loop_
_entity.id
_entity.type
_entity.pdbx_description
1 polymer ?
#
loop_
_entity_poly.entity_id
_entity_poly.type
_entity_poly.pdbx_seq_one_letter_code
_entity_poly.pdbx_strand_id
1 'polypeptide(L)'
;MKLTELGKVIGSSATKVVRRGGMPAGDLPELTRTVNASRELRGEIAGVFGAASGEWLSPALLHALCFPVSLELLADPRLPVQPLGTVVTSQAWSLDAPVGPGELILKARVAAVGRDRSGATVTVECTLSREGIVCYTECTNYLDKSGKGELGAAGAAPELARSAPRLREDFGVGRTGHLEIGQRHALAVGRFGPQISKKWAHATGDINPIHVSKVSARAFGYRSVILHGAAVDAWAACELGLTGAEPCRGAAAFRAPVLLPAALELVAMDDENFAVIDSGTGRDLVHLRYSGGRGSAGQQDTGGAIVLPRRDGRSSSTAVCQGMCAGASVGLPRLREKVESSVPWRKHYRDAMEEMSWFDAPERGHDCAEAGLEALGSIVHFADGRTLSEAVIKDPGGDGGGVVVGAGAGGATTGLPFSDRLHQWHKDGMLQPGAYTALSDVIANPALLRAEGITFVCLGAGAELSPARQLLQWGCDVAAVVRPSSKRRAGLLGAAQKGTGRLYLSPEGASDVVDAPERVAGWIAELPGRLVTVDSLYAPGSAFLLAAAGADVVERLVCEVRSDTMLAWIGSPTDAYRLEGEPRAVLGSGALAKTVSGFAAVRRVRPGRIGGVYPGFVDVQGPNYAAAKRIGRWRATVEWEAGRDVSFNVGPMSLTRSVTSNRTLKTAYAGLEQLGMPPLAADTSATLMAALLLWDVHHPEAAQHSNTFLTDKAIDCGFFSSPYEPNGLMELAVALGAGGGIASGIKRLL
;
A
#
# COMPACT_ATOMS: atom_id res chain seq x y z
N MET A 1 32.44 -5.94 31.34
CA MET A 1 31.86 -7.24 30.92
C MET A 1 31.01 -6.99 29.67
N LYS A 2 31.09 -7.84 28.63
CA LYS A 2 30.25 -7.65 27.42
C LYS A 2 28.77 -7.85 27.79
N LEU A 3 27.85 -7.08 27.21
CA LEU A 3 26.40 -7.17 27.50
C LEU A 3 25.86 -8.59 27.35
N THR A 4 26.35 -9.31 26.34
CA THR A 4 26.01 -10.70 26.06
C THR A 4 26.50 -11.68 27.13
N GLU A 5 27.59 -11.38 27.83
CA GLU A 5 28.03 -12.19 28.97
C GLU A 5 27.25 -11.84 30.23
N LEU A 6 26.97 -10.56 30.49
CA LEU A 6 26.16 -10.13 31.62
C LEU A 6 24.73 -10.67 31.50
N GLY A 7 24.14 -10.62 30.31
CA GLY A 7 22.84 -11.20 29.98
C GLY A 7 22.82 -12.73 30.03
N LYS A 8 23.93 -13.43 29.73
CA LYS A 8 24.02 -14.89 29.91
C LYS A 8 24.08 -15.29 31.39
N VAL A 9 24.86 -14.57 32.19
CA VAL A 9 25.02 -14.85 33.63
C VAL A 9 23.73 -14.52 34.39
N ILE A 10 23.14 -13.35 34.13
CA ILE A 10 21.89 -12.92 34.78
C ILE A 10 20.68 -13.65 34.21
N GLY A 11 20.62 -13.89 32.89
CA GLY A 11 19.55 -14.65 32.24
C GLY A 11 19.42 -16.08 32.76
N SER A 12 20.54 -16.75 33.06
CA SER A 12 20.52 -18.07 33.70
C SER A 12 19.96 -18.05 35.14
N SER A 13 20.09 -16.92 35.83
CA SER A 13 19.58 -16.71 37.19
C SER A 13 18.11 -16.26 37.19
N ALA A 14 17.71 -15.42 36.23
CA ALA A 14 16.34 -14.94 36.02
C ALA A 14 15.39 -16.03 35.44
N THR A 15 15.93 -17.09 34.84
CA THR A 15 15.15 -18.28 34.42
C THR A 15 14.79 -19.24 35.57
N LYS A 16 15.34 -19.05 36.77
CA LYS A 16 14.98 -19.87 37.93
C LYS A 16 13.71 -19.34 38.58
N VAL A 17 12.82 -20.25 38.95
CA VAL A 17 11.70 -19.91 39.84
C VAL A 17 12.30 -19.51 41.19
N VAL A 18 12.16 -18.25 41.56
CA VAL A 18 12.60 -17.72 42.87
C VAL A 18 11.44 -17.87 43.85
N ARG A 19 11.67 -17.97 45.16
CA ARG A 19 10.57 -17.90 46.12
C ARG A 19 10.10 -16.45 46.23
N ARG A 20 8.81 -16.17 46.01
CA ARG A 20 8.25 -14.82 46.17
C ARG A 20 8.36 -14.34 47.61
N GLY A 21 8.82 -13.12 47.79
CA GLY A 21 8.78 -12.41 49.07
C GLY A 21 7.39 -11.86 49.43
N GLY A 22 7.26 -11.42 50.68
CA GLY A 22 6.16 -10.56 51.13
C GLY A 22 6.32 -9.11 50.65
N MET A 23 5.50 -8.20 51.16
CA MET A 23 5.78 -6.77 50.98
C MET A 23 7.03 -6.38 51.79
N PRO A 24 8.03 -5.72 51.19
CA PRO A 24 9.24 -5.32 51.91
C PRO A 24 8.93 -4.26 52.98
N ALA A 25 9.53 -4.43 54.17
CA ALA A 25 9.35 -3.54 55.33
C ALA A 25 10.55 -2.65 55.64
N GLY A 26 11.53 -2.56 54.72
CA GLY A 26 12.78 -1.79 54.89
C GLY A 26 13.34 -1.31 53.55
N ASP A 27 14.63 -0.98 53.52
CA ASP A 27 15.27 -0.41 52.33
C ASP A 27 15.13 -1.30 51.10
N LEU A 28 14.76 -0.66 50.00
CA LEU A 28 14.55 -1.32 48.72
C LEU A 28 15.91 -1.63 48.04
N PRO A 29 16.01 -2.72 47.26
CA PRO A 29 17.27 -3.11 46.62
C PRO A 29 17.84 -2.03 45.69
N GLU A 30 19.17 -1.83 45.75
CA GLU A 30 19.93 -0.96 44.83
C GLU A 30 21.26 -1.60 44.42
N LEU A 31 21.75 -1.23 43.23
CA LEU A 31 22.99 -1.74 42.64
C LEU A 31 23.72 -0.62 41.88
N THR A 32 25.05 -0.64 41.92
CA THR A 32 25.90 0.16 41.04
C THR A 32 26.82 -0.75 40.22
N ARG A 33 26.94 -0.46 38.91
CA ARG A 33 27.75 -1.22 37.96
C ARG A 33 28.45 -0.28 36.99
N THR A 34 29.68 -0.61 36.60
CA THR A 34 30.33 -0.01 35.44
C THR A 34 29.91 -0.77 34.19
N VAL A 35 29.35 -0.07 33.20
CA VAL A 35 28.88 -0.62 31.93
C VAL A 35 29.63 0.04 30.76
N ASN A 36 29.75 -0.66 29.64
CA ASN A 36 30.44 -0.15 28.45
C ASN A 36 29.52 -0.20 27.23
N ALA A 37 29.26 0.97 26.65
CA ALA A 37 28.52 1.15 25.41
C ALA A 37 29.49 1.04 24.22
N SER A 38 29.70 -0.19 23.72
CA SER A 38 30.65 -0.42 22.62
C SER A 38 30.09 0.03 21.26
N ARG A 39 30.99 0.32 20.31
CA ARG A 39 30.61 0.68 18.94
C ARG A 39 29.91 -0.48 18.23
N GLU A 40 30.26 -1.72 18.55
CA GLU A 40 29.65 -2.92 18.01
C GLU A 40 28.19 -3.05 18.48
N LEU A 41 27.94 -2.89 19.79
CA LEU A 41 26.58 -2.91 20.34
C LEU A 41 25.69 -1.82 19.72
N ARG A 42 26.27 -0.63 19.49
CA ARG A 42 25.60 0.46 18.76
C ARG A 42 25.23 0.07 17.34
N GLY A 43 26.14 -0.58 16.62
CA GLY A 43 25.87 -1.11 15.28
C GLY A 43 24.81 -2.20 15.28
N GLU A 44 24.84 -3.12 16.26
CA GLU A 44 23.86 -4.20 16.39
C GLU A 44 22.44 -3.68 16.61
N ILE A 45 22.25 -2.71 17.53
CA ILE A 45 20.95 -2.12 17.83
C ILE A 45 20.41 -1.31 16.65
N ALA A 46 21.24 -0.44 16.04
CA ALA A 46 20.85 0.31 14.85
C ALA A 46 20.47 -0.64 13.70
N GLY A 47 21.21 -1.73 13.54
CA GLY A 47 20.97 -2.76 12.54
C GLY A 47 19.70 -3.60 12.73
N VAL A 48 19.06 -3.57 13.91
CA VAL A 48 17.79 -4.31 14.13
C VAL A 48 16.71 -3.82 13.16
N PHE A 49 16.60 -2.50 13.01
CA PHE A 49 15.62 -1.84 12.12
C PHE A 49 16.25 -1.32 10.83
N GLY A 50 17.53 -1.60 10.59
CA GLY A 50 18.24 -1.15 9.39
C GLY A 50 18.60 0.33 9.39
N ALA A 51 18.63 0.97 10.57
CA ALA A 51 19.04 2.36 10.72
C ALA A 51 20.57 2.51 10.59
N ALA A 52 21.01 3.66 10.07
CA ALA A 52 22.43 4.01 10.08
C ALA A 52 22.88 4.28 11.53
N SER A 53 24.08 3.83 11.90
CA SER A 53 24.63 4.17 13.22
C SER A 53 25.10 5.62 13.23
N GLY A 54 24.44 6.48 14.01
CA GLY A 54 24.87 7.86 14.28
C GLY A 54 26.10 7.92 15.19
N GLU A 55 26.58 9.13 15.52
CA GLU A 55 27.69 9.35 16.45
C GLU A 55 27.30 9.01 17.90
N TRP A 56 26.11 9.43 18.29
CA TRP A 56 25.56 9.33 19.64
C TRP A 56 24.88 7.99 19.90
N LEU A 57 24.75 7.62 21.18
CA LEU A 57 23.99 6.46 21.62
C LEU A 57 22.50 6.78 21.60
N SER A 58 21.70 5.90 20.99
CA SER A 58 20.25 6.05 20.97
C SER A 58 19.62 5.69 22.33
N PRO A 59 18.43 6.22 22.65
CA PRO A 59 17.68 5.82 23.85
C PRO A 59 17.50 4.30 23.97
N ALA A 60 17.23 3.62 22.85
CA ALA A 60 17.12 2.16 22.79
C ALA A 60 18.38 1.43 23.25
N LEU A 61 19.57 1.97 22.95
CA LEU A 61 20.83 1.40 23.42
C LEU A 61 21.03 1.66 24.91
N LEU A 62 20.76 2.87 25.38
CA LEU A 62 20.89 3.22 26.79
C LEU A 62 19.98 2.33 27.65
N HIS A 63 18.76 2.05 27.18
CA HIS A 63 17.87 1.08 27.79
C HIS A 63 18.46 -0.35 27.80
N ALA A 64 19.07 -0.79 26.70
CA ALA A 64 19.72 -2.11 26.65
C ALA A 64 20.82 -2.26 27.71
N LEU A 65 21.54 -1.19 28.05
CA LEU A 65 22.53 -1.22 29.15
C LEU A 65 21.89 -1.39 30.53
N CYS A 66 20.70 -0.82 30.74
CA CYS A 66 19.99 -0.82 32.02
C CYS A 66 19.24 -2.14 32.28
N PHE A 67 18.75 -2.77 31.22
CA PHE A 67 17.87 -3.94 31.32
C PHE A 67 18.46 -5.14 32.09
N PRO A 68 19.72 -5.58 31.88
CA PRO A 68 20.28 -6.71 32.62
C PRO A 68 20.34 -6.47 34.13
N VAL A 69 20.67 -5.25 34.57
CA VAL A 69 20.73 -4.91 35.99
C VAL A 69 19.34 -4.78 36.60
N SER A 70 18.35 -4.33 35.82
CA SER A 70 16.95 -4.37 36.24
C SER A 70 16.46 -5.80 36.51
N LEU A 71 16.83 -6.78 35.66
CA LEU A 71 16.52 -8.19 35.90
C LEU A 71 17.23 -8.74 37.15
N GLU A 72 18.46 -8.31 37.44
CA GLU A 72 19.17 -8.68 38.67
C GLU A 72 18.42 -8.19 39.91
N LEU A 73 17.94 -6.94 39.90
CA LEU A 73 17.12 -6.39 40.99
C LEU A 73 15.80 -7.15 41.15
N LEU A 74 15.11 -7.47 40.05
CA LEU A 74 13.84 -8.20 40.10
C LEU A 74 13.99 -9.62 40.67
N ALA A 75 15.19 -10.21 40.60
CA ALA A 75 15.48 -11.51 41.16
C ALA A 75 15.78 -11.48 42.68
N ASP A 76 15.76 -10.31 43.32
CA ASP A 76 15.94 -10.20 44.77
C ASP A 76 14.78 -10.90 45.51
N PRO A 77 15.07 -11.89 46.37
CA PRO A 77 14.06 -12.71 47.04
C PRO A 77 13.16 -11.93 48.00
N ARG A 78 13.52 -10.67 48.35
CA ARG A 78 12.68 -9.78 49.15
C ARG A 78 11.49 -9.23 48.36
N LEU A 79 11.53 -9.29 47.02
CA LEU A 79 10.49 -8.71 46.18
C LEU A 79 9.29 -9.66 45.98
N PRO A 80 8.08 -9.11 45.83
CA PRO A 80 6.85 -9.88 45.67
C PRO A 80 6.61 -10.43 44.25
N VAL A 81 7.62 -10.43 43.37
CA VAL A 81 7.50 -10.75 41.93
C VAL A 81 8.33 -11.97 41.54
N GLN A 82 7.95 -12.59 40.42
CA GLN A 82 8.79 -13.54 39.69
C GLN A 82 9.33 -12.86 38.43
N PRO A 83 10.65 -12.75 38.23
CA PRO A 83 11.21 -12.22 36.98
C PRO A 83 10.70 -12.96 35.74
N LEU A 84 10.57 -14.30 35.86
CA LEU A 84 10.03 -15.10 34.77
C LEU A 84 8.53 -14.87 34.62
N GLY A 85 8.14 -14.28 33.49
CA GLY A 85 6.74 -14.00 33.16
C GLY A 85 6.24 -12.62 33.60
N THR A 86 7.09 -11.78 34.23
CA THR A 86 6.76 -10.35 34.37
C THR A 86 6.57 -9.71 33.01
N VAL A 87 5.62 -8.78 32.94
CA VAL A 87 5.40 -7.94 31.76
C VAL A 87 5.72 -6.50 32.11
N VAL A 88 6.34 -5.79 31.17
CA VAL A 88 6.50 -4.35 31.28
C VAL A 88 5.16 -3.68 30.94
N THR A 89 4.67 -2.83 31.82
CA THR A 89 3.40 -2.11 31.65
C THR A 89 3.60 -0.69 31.16
N SER A 90 4.68 -0.05 31.61
CA SER A 90 5.12 1.25 31.12
C SER A 90 6.62 1.43 31.32
N GLN A 91 7.19 2.31 30.51
CA GLN A 91 8.57 2.74 30.58
C GLN A 91 8.63 4.24 30.31
N ALA A 92 9.50 4.96 30.98
CA ALA A 92 9.74 6.37 30.74
C ALA A 92 11.22 6.67 30.88
N TRP A 93 11.75 7.55 30.03
CA TRP A 93 13.17 7.88 29.99
C TRP A 93 13.41 9.35 29.63
N SER A 94 14.55 9.86 30.11
CA SER A 94 15.08 11.20 29.84
C SER A 94 16.53 11.07 29.42
N LEU A 95 16.89 11.67 28.29
CA LEU A 95 18.26 11.88 27.84
C LEU A 95 18.54 13.38 27.95
N ASP A 96 19.33 13.76 28.95
CA ASP A 96 19.56 15.17 29.29
C ASP A 96 20.73 15.76 28.49
N ALA A 97 21.63 14.92 27.99
CA ALA A 97 22.73 15.31 27.10
C ALA A 97 23.13 14.15 26.17
N PRO A 98 23.63 14.44 24.95
CA PRO A 98 24.11 13.42 24.03
C PRO A 98 25.24 12.57 24.64
N VAL A 99 25.17 11.25 24.47
CA VAL A 99 26.15 10.31 25.06
C VAL A 99 26.87 9.59 23.94
N GLY A 100 28.20 9.71 23.88
CA GLY A 100 29.04 8.93 22.96
C GLY A 100 29.34 7.51 23.48
N PRO A 101 29.81 6.59 22.63
CA PRO A 101 30.30 5.27 23.05
C PRO A 101 31.37 5.35 24.16
N GLY A 102 31.48 4.31 24.99
CA GLY A 102 32.47 4.24 26.07
C GLY A 102 31.89 3.79 27.41
N GLU A 103 32.67 4.00 28.47
CA GLU A 103 32.31 3.61 29.83
C GLU A 103 31.27 4.56 30.45
N LEU A 104 30.36 3.99 31.24
CA LEU A 104 29.32 4.68 31.99
C LEU A 104 29.15 4.03 33.37
N ILE A 105 28.78 4.83 34.36
CA ILE A 105 28.36 4.33 35.67
C ILE A 105 26.84 4.23 35.68
N LEU A 106 26.35 2.99 35.81
CA LEU A 106 24.94 2.67 35.97
C LEU A 106 24.61 2.52 37.46
N LYS A 107 23.64 3.29 37.96
CA LYS A 107 22.99 3.04 39.25
C LYS A 107 21.56 2.61 39.01
N ALA A 108 21.15 1.49 39.59
CA ALA A 108 19.80 0.95 39.48
C ALA A 108 19.22 0.75 40.88
N ARG A 109 17.94 1.10 41.08
CA ARG A 109 17.23 0.88 42.34
C ARG A 109 15.79 0.47 42.12
N VAL A 110 15.23 -0.30 43.04
CA VAL A 110 13.79 -0.49 43.15
C VAL A 110 13.21 0.75 43.83
N ALA A 111 12.52 1.60 43.08
CA ALA A 111 11.98 2.86 43.58
C ALA A 111 10.62 2.69 44.26
N ALA A 112 9.82 1.74 43.78
CA ALA A 112 8.52 1.41 44.37
C ALA A 112 8.15 -0.06 44.16
N VAL A 113 7.39 -0.59 45.10
CA VAL A 113 6.79 -1.94 45.05
C VAL A 113 5.33 -1.81 45.44
N GLY A 114 4.46 -2.46 44.69
CA GLY A 114 3.03 -2.51 44.98
C GLY A 114 2.48 -3.91 44.84
N ARG A 115 1.33 -4.16 45.45
CA ARG A 115 0.50 -5.32 45.13
C ARG A 115 -0.97 -4.91 45.16
N ASP A 116 -1.65 -5.17 44.06
CA ASP A 116 -3.07 -4.90 43.89
C ASP A 116 -3.85 -6.12 43.35
N ARG A 117 -5.09 -5.91 42.94
CA ARG A 117 -5.94 -6.97 42.35
C ARG A 117 -5.40 -7.50 41.02
N SER A 118 -4.59 -6.73 40.32
CA SER A 118 -3.98 -7.09 39.03
C SER A 118 -2.70 -7.91 39.18
N GLY A 119 -2.02 -7.81 40.33
CA GLY A 119 -0.80 -8.55 40.64
C GLY A 119 0.18 -7.74 41.50
N ALA A 120 1.43 -8.19 41.52
CA ALA A 120 2.52 -7.44 42.15
C ALA A 120 3.22 -6.55 41.12
N THR A 121 3.48 -5.30 41.47
CA THR A 121 4.16 -4.30 40.64
C THR A 121 5.49 -3.89 41.25
N VAL A 122 6.49 -3.65 40.40
CA VAL A 122 7.80 -3.13 40.79
C VAL A 122 8.22 -2.05 39.81
N THR A 123 8.58 -0.88 40.33
CA THR A 123 9.19 0.22 39.57
C THR A 123 10.68 0.19 39.79
N VAL A 124 11.45 -0.04 38.72
CA VAL A 124 12.91 0.07 38.73
C VAL A 124 13.31 1.39 38.08
N GLU A 125 14.18 2.15 38.75
CA GLU A 125 14.82 3.34 38.20
C GLU A 125 16.29 3.05 37.91
N CYS A 126 16.76 3.43 36.73
CA CYS A 126 18.16 3.38 36.35
C CYS A 126 18.65 4.78 35.96
N THR A 127 19.87 5.13 36.39
CA THR A 127 20.59 6.32 35.95
C THR A 127 21.93 5.92 35.36
N LEU A 128 22.29 6.53 34.23
CA LEU A 128 23.60 6.43 33.62
C LEU A 128 24.30 7.78 33.78
N SER A 129 25.57 7.72 34.20
CA SER A 129 26.39 8.89 34.39
C SER A 129 27.77 8.74 33.78
N ARG A 130 28.35 9.86 33.36
CA ARG A 130 29.73 9.97 32.88
C ARG A 130 30.41 11.07 33.68
N GLU A 131 31.57 10.76 34.25
CA GLU A 131 32.33 11.72 35.06
C GLU A 131 31.49 12.36 36.20
N GLY A 132 30.57 11.58 36.78
CA GLY A 132 29.68 12.03 37.86
C GLY A 132 28.44 12.81 37.39
N ILE A 133 28.32 13.14 36.11
CA ILE A 133 27.16 13.83 35.54
C ILE A 133 26.16 12.81 35.02
N VAL A 134 24.92 12.83 35.54
CA VAL A 134 23.82 11.99 35.02
C VAL A 134 23.43 12.50 33.64
N CYS A 135 23.45 11.61 32.66
CA CYS A 135 23.10 11.92 31.28
C CYS A 135 21.82 11.23 30.81
N TYR A 136 21.45 10.09 31.43
CA TYR A 136 20.24 9.35 31.10
C TYR A 136 19.60 8.78 32.35
N THR A 137 18.28 8.89 32.44
CA THR A 137 17.46 8.30 33.49
C THR A 137 16.31 7.53 32.86
N GLU A 138 16.03 6.31 33.35
CA GLU A 138 14.83 5.57 32.97
C GLU A 138 14.10 4.98 34.18
N CYS A 139 12.80 4.83 34.03
CA CYS A 139 11.90 4.19 34.98
C CYS A 139 11.10 3.11 34.23
N THR A 140 11.13 1.88 34.71
CA THR A 140 10.39 0.76 34.13
C THR A 140 9.44 0.14 35.16
N ASN A 141 8.16 0.00 34.80
CA ASN A 141 7.12 -0.58 35.63
C ASN A 141 6.82 -2.02 35.21
N TYR A 142 7.23 -2.97 36.05
CA TYR A 142 7.00 -4.40 35.86
C TYR A 142 5.75 -4.87 36.60
N LEU A 143 5.02 -5.82 36.00
CA LEU A 143 3.86 -6.48 36.60
C LEU A 143 4.02 -8.00 36.55
N ASP A 144 3.95 -8.65 37.72
CA ASP A 144 3.72 -10.08 37.86
C ASP A 144 2.24 -10.33 38.19
N LYS A 145 1.46 -10.70 37.16
CA LYS A 145 0.02 -11.01 37.28
C LYS A 145 -0.28 -12.18 38.21
N SER A 146 0.69 -13.07 38.41
CA SER A 146 0.54 -14.23 39.28
C SER A 146 0.97 -13.95 40.72
N GLY A 147 1.57 -12.78 41.00
CA GLY A 147 1.96 -12.29 42.32
C GLY A 147 0.80 -11.85 43.21
N LYS A 148 -0.21 -12.71 43.39
CA LYS A 148 -1.34 -12.45 44.30
C LYS A 148 -0.93 -12.61 45.77
N GLY A 149 -1.58 -11.87 46.65
CA GLY A 149 -1.27 -11.82 48.08
C GLY A 149 -1.87 -10.57 48.74
N GLU A 150 -1.42 -10.27 49.95
CA GLU A 150 -1.86 -9.07 50.69
C GLU A 150 -1.54 -7.78 49.93
N LEU A 151 -2.53 -6.89 49.87
CA LEU A 151 -2.39 -5.58 49.27
C LEU A 151 -1.39 -4.75 50.07
N GLY A 152 -0.57 -3.98 49.39
CA GLY A 152 0.40 -3.10 50.04
C GLY A 152 1.21 -2.30 49.04
N ALA A 153 1.89 -1.28 49.55
CA ALA A 153 2.83 -0.48 48.78
C ALA A 153 4.04 -0.13 49.66
N ALA A 154 5.22 -0.06 49.04
CA ALA A 154 6.46 0.38 49.65
C ALA A 154 7.24 1.25 48.64
N GLY A 155 7.95 2.27 49.13
CA GLY A 155 8.63 3.23 48.28
C GLY A 155 7.67 4.21 47.57
N ALA A 156 8.20 5.01 46.67
CA ALA A 156 7.46 6.02 45.93
C ALA A 156 7.93 6.04 44.47
N ALA A 157 7.00 5.85 43.53
CA ALA A 157 7.32 5.88 42.11
C ALA A 157 7.80 7.29 41.72
N PRO A 158 8.97 7.44 41.06
CA PRO A 158 9.49 8.71 40.61
C PRO A 158 8.51 9.44 39.69
N GLU A 159 8.62 10.76 39.59
CA GLU A 159 7.78 11.56 38.70
C GLU A 159 7.87 11.09 37.25
N LEU A 160 9.08 10.76 36.79
CA LEU A 160 9.32 10.21 35.45
C LEU A 160 8.49 8.95 35.20
N ALA A 161 8.32 8.06 36.20
CA ALA A 161 7.51 6.84 36.05
C ALA A 161 6.02 7.11 35.81
N ARG A 162 5.54 8.34 36.05
CA ARG A 162 4.15 8.77 35.87
C ARG A 162 3.90 9.46 34.53
N SER A 163 4.92 9.65 33.70
CA SER A 163 4.81 10.33 32.40
C SER A 163 4.20 9.46 31.29
N ALA A 164 3.96 8.17 31.56
CA ALA A 164 3.36 7.24 30.61
C ALA A 164 1.98 7.75 30.14
N PRO A 165 1.76 7.89 28.81
CA PRO A 165 0.56 8.49 28.27
C PRO A 165 -0.69 7.62 28.47
N ARG A 166 -1.85 8.25 28.56
CA ARG A 166 -3.15 7.59 28.73
C ARG A 166 -4.10 7.98 27.60
N LEU A 167 -3.71 7.66 26.37
CA LEU A 167 -4.36 8.21 25.17
C LEU A 167 -5.84 7.88 25.06
N ARG A 168 -6.32 6.78 25.64
CA ARG A 168 -7.77 6.48 25.66
C ARG A 168 -8.58 7.40 26.58
N GLU A 169 -7.95 7.93 27.63
CA GLU A 169 -8.55 8.95 28.50
C GLU A 169 -8.49 10.32 27.80
N ASP A 170 -7.35 10.62 27.15
CA ASP A 170 -7.09 11.91 26.52
C ASP A 170 -7.86 12.12 25.21
N PHE A 171 -7.99 11.07 24.37
CA PHE A 171 -8.58 11.13 23.03
C PHE A 171 -9.86 10.29 22.88
N GLY A 172 -10.23 9.52 23.90
CA GLY A 172 -11.42 8.67 23.88
C GLY A 172 -11.23 7.30 23.23
N VAL A 173 -12.34 6.57 23.14
CA VAL A 173 -12.40 5.23 22.55
C VAL A 173 -13.50 5.14 21.50
N GLY A 174 -13.18 4.51 20.37
CA GLY A 174 -14.12 4.29 19.29
C GLY A 174 -15.07 3.13 19.55
N ARG A 175 -15.94 2.84 18.58
CA ARG A 175 -16.98 1.78 18.66
C ARG A 175 -16.45 0.38 18.95
N THR A 176 -15.19 0.10 18.61
CA THR A 176 -14.51 -1.18 18.86
C THR A 176 -13.88 -1.26 20.25
N GLY A 177 -13.96 -0.21 21.06
CA GLY A 177 -13.28 -0.11 22.36
C GLY A 177 -11.76 0.05 22.23
N HIS A 178 -11.28 0.45 21.06
CA HIS A 178 -9.88 0.82 20.79
C HIS A 178 -9.73 2.34 20.85
N LEU A 179 -8.50 2.84 20.91
CA LEU A 179 -8.22 4.28 20.87
C LEU A 179 -8.92 4.95 19.67
N GLU A 180 -9.60 6.08 19.91
CA GLU A 180 -10.22 6.86 18.84
C GLU A 180 -9.16 7.67 18.09
N ILE A 181 -8.75 7.15 16.93
CA ILE A 181 -7.74 7.80 16.08
C ILE A 181 -8.35 8.65 14.96
N GLY A 182 -9.65 8.57 14.71
CA GLY A 182 -10.32 9.26 13.61
C GLY A 182 -9.75 8.86 12.24
N GLN A 183 -9.54 9.86 11.37
CA GLN A 183 -8.94 9.71 10.04
C GLN A 183 -7.42 9.95 10.03
N ARG A 184 -6.76 10.05 11.18
CA ARG A 184 -5.31 10.29 11.24
C ARG A 184 -4.54 9.17 10.53
N HIS A 185 -3.65 9.53 9.62
CA HIS A 185 -2.89 8.57 8.82
C HIS A 185 -1.70 8.01 9.61
N ALA A 186 -1.11 6.92 9.08
CA ALA A 186 0.12 6.38 9.66
C ALA A 186 1.33 7.20 9.17
N LEU A 187 2.12 7.70 10.11
CA LEU A 187 3.42 8.32 9.83
C LEU A 187 4.44 7.29 9.32
N ALA A 188 4.36 6.06 9.84
CA ALA A 188 5.21 4.95 9.43
C ALA A 188 4.47 3.62 9.52
N VAL A 189 4.85 2.66 8.68
CA VAL A 189 4.28 1.30 8.66
C VAL A 189 5.40 0.26 8.77
N GLY A 190 5.43 -0.46 9.88
CA GLY A 190 6.41 -1.53 10.15
C GLY A 190 5.84 -2.92 9.89
N ARG A 191 6.57 -3.77 9.15
CA ARG A 191 6.19 -5.19 8.95
C ARG A 191 7.22 -6.10 9.60
N PHE A 192 6.80 -6.79 10.65
CA PHE A 192 7.68 -7.54 11.54
C PHE A 192 7.39 -9.03 11.46
N GLY A 193 8.39 -9.81 11.04
CA GLY A 193 8.36 -11.27 11.17
C GLY A 193 9.05 -11.75 12.45
N PRO A 194 8.88 -13.03 12.84
CA PRO A 194 9.45 -13.58 14.09
C PRO A 194 10.96 -13.39 14.27
N GLN A 195 11.71 -13.24 13.18
CA GLN A 195 13.16 -13.00 13.19
C GLN A 195 13.57 -11.72 13.92
N ILE A 196 12.72 -10.68 13.92
CA ILE A 196 13.06 -9.40 14.56
C ILE A 196 13.21 -9.56 16.08
N SER A 197 12.36 -10.39 16.68
CA SER A 197 12.37 -10.63 18.14
C SER A 197 13.67 -11.34 18.56
N LYS A 198 14.18 -12.25 17.72
CA LYS A 198 15.48 -12.89 17.94
C LYS A 198 16.66 -11.92 17.80
N LYS A 199 16.62 -11.04 16.79
CA LYS A 199 17.66 -10.00 16.62
C LYS A 199 17.70 -9.05 17.82
N TRP A 200 16.53 -8.60 18.28
CA TRP A 200 16.41 -7.76 19.46
C TRP A 200 16.93 -8.47 20.71
N ALA A 201 16.52 -9.72 20.94
CA ALA A 201 17.00 -10.53 22.07
C ALA A 201 18.53 -10.72 22.06
N HIS A 202 19.13 -10.92 20.87
CA HIS A 202 20.59 -11.02 20.74
C HIS A 202 21.29 -9.71 21.10
N ALA A 203 20.78 -8.58 20.59
CA ALA A 203 21.40 -7.27 20.81
C ALA A 203 21.26 -6.78 22.26
N THR A 204 20.11 -7.04 22.90
CA THR A 204 19.79 -6.50 24.24
C THR A 204 20.05 -7.48 25.38
N GLY A 205 20.13 -8.78 25.09
CA GLY A 205 20.16 -9.83 26.11
C GLY A 205 18.79 -10.20 26.67
N ASP A 206 17.68 -9.60 26.20
CA ASP A 206 16.32 -10.01 26.59
C ASP A 206 15.88 -11.30 25.88
N ILE A 207 16.30 -12.41 26.47
CA ILE A 207 16.01 -13.78 26.02
C ILE A 207 14.74 -14.36 26.66
N ASN A 208 13.81 -13.54 27.17
CA ASN A 208 12.59 -14.03 27.79
C ASN A 208 11.85 -15.02 26.84
N PRO A 209 11.51 -16.23 27.30
CA PRO A 209 11.01 -17.31 26.44
C PRO A 209 9.79 -16.94 25.57
N ILE A 210 8.96 -15.98 26.00
CA ILE A 210 7.79 -15.51 25.23
C ILE A 210 8.16 -14.84 23.90
N HIS A 211 9.42 -14.41 23.74
CA HIS A 211 9.95 -13.70 22.58
C HIS A 211 10.77 -14.59 21.63
N VAL A 212 11.27 -15.73 22.10
CA VAL A 212 12.26 -16.53 21.33
C VAL A 212 11.69 -17.85 20.80
N SER A 213 10.65 -18.41 21.43
CA SER A 213 10.07 -19.70 21.05
C SER A 213 8.55 -19.71 21.10
N LYS A 214 7.93 -20.24 20.03
CA LYS A 214 6.46 -20.42 19.96
C LYS A 214 5.95 -21.40 21.03
N VAL A 215 6.74 -22.43 21.36
CA VAL A 215 6.37 -23.41 22.39
C VAL A 215 6.29 -22.73 23.75
N SER A 216 7.32 -21.94 24.09
CA SER A 216 7.36 -21.20 25.34
C SER A 216 6.27 -20.12 25.39
N ALA A 217 6.08 -19.34 24.33
CA ALA A 217 5.01 -18.34 24.26
C ALA A 217 3.62 -18.96 24.53
N ARG A 218 3.35 -20.17 24.01
CA ARG A 218 2.11 -20.93 24.28
C ARG A 218 1.98 -21.35 25.74
N ALA A 219 3.06 -21.75 26.40
CA ALA A 219 3.04 -22.07 27.83
C ALA A 219 2.63 -20.86 28.70
N PHE A 220 2.88 -19.64 28.22
CA PHE A 220 2.45 -18.39 28.86
C PHE A 220 1.12 -17.82 28.30
N GLY A 221 0.37 -18.62 27.52
CA GLY A 221 -0.97 -18.26 27.03
C GLY A 221 -1.02 -17.48 25.72
N TYR A 222 0.10 -17.31 25.03
CA TYR A 222 0.16 -16.59 23.75
C TYR A 222 0.10 -17.53 22.55
N ARG A 223 -0.63 -17.13 21.50
CA ARG A 223 -0.81 -17.96 20.30
C ARG A 223 0.43 -18.01 19.40
N SER A 224 1.27 -16.98 19.49
CA SER A 224 2.55 -16.86 18.79
C SER A 224 3.56 -16.09 19.64
N VAL A 225 4.78 -16.01 19.14
CA VAL A 225 5.86 -15.20 19.71
C VAL A 225 5.47 -13.73 19.75
N ILE A 226 5.85 -13.03 20.82
CA ILE A 226 5.59 -11.59 20.99
C ILE A 226 6.83 -10.77 20.61
N LEU A 227 6.64 -9.61 20.00
CA LEU A 227 7.69 -8.59 19.87
C LEU A 227 7.86 -7.84 21.20
N HIS A 228 9.11 -7.66 21.65
CA HIS A 228 9.43 -6.91 22.85
C HIS A 228 8.84 -5.50 22.82
N GLY A 229 8.28 -5.04 23.95
CA GLY A 229 7.74 -3.68 24.05
C GLY A 229 8.80 -2.61 23.75
N ALA A 230 10.00 -2.76 24.32
CA ALA A 230 11.13 -1.87 24.06
C ALA A 230 11.58 -1.88 22.58
N ALA A 231 11.38 -2.98 21.84
CA ALA A 231 11.64 -3.00 20.41
C ALA A 231 10.62 -2.14 19.63
N VAL A 232 9.35 -2.14 20.08
CA VAL A 232 8.31 -1.29 19.48
C VAL A 232 8.57 0.19 19.78
N ASP A 233 8.95 0.52 21.01
CA ASP A 233 9.37 1.89 21.41
C ASP A 233 10.58 2.35 20.59
N ALA A 234 11.61 1.51 20.47
CA ALA A 234 12.81 1.82 19.69
C ALA A 234 12.52 1.99 18.20
N TRP A 235 11.63 1.18 17.63
CA TRP A 235 11.18 1.35 16.25
C TRP A 235 10.49 2.71 16.08
N ALA A 236 9.51 3.04 16.92
CA ALA A 236 8.79 4.30 16.83
C ALA A 236 9.70 5.53 17.02
N ALA A 237 10.60 5.49 18.01
CA ALA A 237 11.59 6.53 18.23
C ALA A 237 12.52 6.71 17.01
N CYS A 238 12.90 5.62 16.35
CA CYS A 238 13.71 5.65 15.13
C CYS A 238 12.95 6.29 13.96
N GLU A 239 11.69 5.91 13.73
CA GLU A 239 10.85 6.49 12.66
C GLU A 239 10.61 7.99 12.88
N LEU A 240 10.59 8.45 14.14
CA LEU A 240 10.45 9.86 14.51
C LEU A 240 11.78 10.63 14.57
N GLY A 241 12.90 10.00 14.21
CA GLY A 241 14.20 10.65 14.15
C GLY A 241 14.86 10.95 15.50
N LEU A 242 14.48 10.25 16.58
CA LEU A 242 15.12 10.38 17.89
C LEU A 242 16.46 9.62 17.91
N THR A 243 17.51 10.29 17.44
CA THR A 243 18.86 9.71 17.31
C THR A 243 19.67 9.74 18.60
N GLY A 244 19.26 10.52 19.60
CA GLY A 244 20.04 10.81 20.81
C GLY A 244 21.12 11.89 20.63
N ALA A 245 21.11 12.59 19.49
CA ALA A 245 22.02 13.71 19.21
C ALA A 245 21.66 15.00 19.94
N GLU A 246 20.46 15.08 20.49
CA GLU A 246 19.92 16.21 21.24
C GLU A 246 19.17 15.70 22.47
N PRO A 247 19.00 16.53 23.51
CA PRO A 247 18.18 16.16 24.66
C PRO A 247 16.76 15.79 24.26
N CYS A 248 16.28 14.66 24.75
CA CYS A 248 14.96 14.15 24.42
C CYS A 248 14.40 13.29 25.54
N ARG A 249 13.07 13.10 25.52
CA ARG A 249 12.35 12.29 26.49
C ARG A 249 11.41 11.35 25.76
N GLY A 250 11.15 10.20 26.38
CA GLY A 250 10.20 9.23 25.87
C GLY A 250 9.42 8.56 26.98
N ALA A 251 8.18 8.19 26.71
CA ALA A 251 7.36 7.40 27.59
C ALA A 251 6.44 6.47 26.79
N ALA A 252 6.32 5.23 27.24
CA ALA A 252 5.52 4.20 26.62
C ALA A 252 4.58 3.56 27.65
N ALA A 253 3.32 3.35 27.26
CA ALA A 253 2.37 2.50 27.97
C ALA A 253 1.98 1.31 27.08
N PHE A 254 2.29 0.09 27.53
CA PHE A 254 2.07 -1.14 26.77
C PHE A 254 0.67 -1.70 27.04
N ARG A 255 -0.23 -1.55 26.05
CA ARG A 255 -1.66 -1.88 26.19
C ARG A 255 -2.00 -3.30 25.78
N ALA A 256 -1.31 -3.83 24.77
CA ALA A 256 -1.54 -5.17 24.26
C ALA A 256 -0.24 -5.76 23.66
N PRO A 257 -0.07 -7.09 23.73
CA PRO A 257 1.11 -7.74 23.17
C PRO A 257 1.08 -7.69 21.64
N VAL A 258 2.24 -7.45 21.03
CA VAL A 258 2.43 -7.50 19.58
C VAL A 258 2.75 -8.93 19.15
N LEU A 259 1.74 -9.65 18.65
CA LEU A 259 1.88 -11.03 18.21
C LEU A 259 2.52 -11.10 16.81
N LEU A 260 3.60 -11.86 16.66
CA LEU A 260 4.33 -11.97 15.38
C LEU A 260 3.80 -13.13 14.51
N PRO A 261 3.80 -12.98 13.16
CA PRO A 261 4.14 -11.76 12.42
C PRO A 261 3.10 -10.64 12.58
N ALA A 262 3.54 -9.39 12.54
CA ALA A 262 2.71 -8.20 12.75
C ALA A 262 2.92 -7.14 11.66
N ALA A 263 1.86 -6.39 11.35
CA ALA A 263 1.94 -5.12 10.61
C ALA A 263 1.48 -4.01 11.56
N LEU A 264 2.35 -3.04 11.80
CA LEU A 264 2.16 -1.96 12.76
C LEU A 264 2.10 -0.61 12.05
N GLU A 265 1.25 0.28 12.53
CA GLU A 265 1.16 1.67 12.12
C GLU A 265 1.56 2.57 13.30
N LEU A 266 2.45 3.52 13.05
CA LEU A 266 2.73 4.62 13.96
C LEU A 266 1.86 5.82 13.58
N VAL A 267 1.02 6.28 14.50
CA VAL A 267 0.05 7.37 14.26
C VAL A 267 0.33 8.49 15.25
N ALA A 268 0.51 9.72 14.78
CA ALA A 268 0.50 10.90 15.65
C ALA A 268 -0.92 11.18 16.13
N MET A 269 -1.07 11.46 17.43
CA MET A 269 -2.34 11.90 18.02
C MET A 269 -2.38 13.43 18.14
N ASP A 270 -1.23 14.00 18.50
CA ASP A 270 -0.87 15.42 18.49
C ASP A 270 0.67 15.54 18.31
N ASP A 271 1.24 16.70 18.65
CA ASP A 271 2.67 16.97 18.48
C ASP A 271 3.59 16.08 19.33
N GLU A 272 3.16 15.62 20.51
CA GLU A 272 3.99 14.86 21.45
C GLU A 272 3.53 13.41 21.66
N ASN A 273 2.27 13.11 21.38
CA ASN A 273 1.62 11.83 21.65
C ASN A 273 1.44 11.01 20.37
N PHE A 274 1.76 9.71 20.45
CA PHE A 274 1.66 8.77 19.34
C PHE A 274 1.05 7.45 19.78
N ALA A 275 0.48 6.72 18.84
CA ALA A 275 -0.01 5.37 19.05
C ALA A 275 0.63 4.40 18.05
N VAL A 276 1.01 3.22 18.54
CA VAL A 276 1.33 2.07 17.69
C VAL A 276 0.12 1.17 17.62
N ILE A 277 -0.35 0.92 16.41
CA ILE A 277 -1.62 0.24 16.14
C ILE A 277 -1.38 -0.98 15.26
N ASP A 278 -2.09 -2.06 15.53
CA ASP A 278 -2.11 -3.22 14.64
C ASP A 278 -2.94 -2.89 13.39
N SER A 279 -2.30 -2.86 12.22
CA SER A 279 -2.94 -2.45 10.95
C SER A 279 -4.16 -3.32 10.58
N GLY A 280 -4.15 -4.59 10.96
CA GLY A 280 -5.19 -5.54 10.59
C GLY A 280 -6.46 -5.43 11.44
N THR A 281 -6.30 -5.04 12.71
CA THR A 281 -7.38 -5.01 13.70
C THR A 281 -7.77 -3.60 14.14
N GLY A 282 -6.92 -2.59 13.93
CA GLY A 282 -7.12 -1.24 14.43
C GLY A 282 -6.90 -1.12 15.94
N ARG A 283 -6.33 -2.14 16.57
CA ARG A 283 -6.11 -2.18 18.02
C ARG A 283 -4.88 -1.38 18.39
N ASP A 284 -5.02 -0.44 19.32
CA ASP A 284 -3.90 0.25 19.95
C ASP A 284 -3.09 -0.73 20.82
N LEU A 285 -1.80 -0.86 20.51
CA LEU A 285 -0.87 -1.79 21.14
C LEU A 285 0.02 -1.08 22.15
N VAL A 286 0.53 0.10 21.77
CA VAL A 286 1.41 0.93 22.60
C VAL A 286 0.99 2.38 22.48
N HIS A 287 0.88 3.07 23.60
CA HIS A 287 0.74 4.52 23.66
C HIS A 287 2.10 5.11 23.94
N LEU A 288 2.48 6.15 23.20
CA LEU A 288 3.81 6.72 23.21
C LEU A 288 3.72 8.24 23.41
N ARG A 289 4.71 8.79 24.09
CA ARG A 289 4.94 10.23 24.20
C ARG A 289 6.42 10.49 24.00
N TYR A 290 6.77 11.43 23.12
CA TYR A 290 8.15 11.86 22.92
C TYR A 290 8.24 13.37 22.90
N SER A 291 9.29 13.94 23.47
CA SER A 291 9.56 15.38 23.40
C SER A 291 11.05 15.66 23.25
N GLY A 292 11.39 16.78 22.60
CA GLY A 292 12.77 17.18 22.30
C GLY A 292 13.48 16.33 21.24
N GLY A 293 14.58 16.86 20.69
CA GLY A 293 15.57 16.11 19.91
C GLY A 293 15.09 15.35 18.68
N ARG A 294 13.95 15.73 18.10
CA ARG A 294 13.50 15.20 16.82
C ARG A 294 14.23 15.95 15.72
N GLY A 295 15.17 15.27 15.06
CA GLY A 295 15.87 15.88 13.93
C GLY A 295 14.88 16.35 12.86
N SER A 296 15.21 17.44 12.17
CA SER A 296 14.54 17.82 10.91
C SER A 296 14.70 16.76 9.81
N ALA A 297 15.68 15.86 9.98
CA ALA A 297 15.89 14.68 9.16
C ALA A 297 14.85 13.59 9.48
N GLY A 298 13.65 13.70 8.90
CA GLY A 298 12.62 12.67 9.03
C GLY A 298 11.20 13.13 8.68
N GLN A 299 10.93 14.44 8.75
CA GLN A 299 9.71 15.00 8.15
C GLN A 299 9.90 15.03 6.63
N GLN A 300 9.71 13.89 5.97
CA GLN A 300 9.21 13.95 4.60
C GLN A 300 7.90 14.76 4.66
N ASP A 301 7.75 15.76 3.78
CA ASP A 301 6.46 16.41 3.57
C ASP A 301 5.49 15.37 2.98
N THR A 302 4.96 14.51 3.85
CA THR A 302 3.97 13.49 3.51
C THR A 302 2.58 14.09 3.42
N GLY A 303 2.40 15.37 3.76
CA GLY A 303 1.10 16.04 3.79
C GLY A 303 0.35 15.92 2.46
N GLY A 304 1.08 15.93 1.35
CA GLY A 304 0.54 15.78 -0.01
C GLY A 304 0.20 14.34 -0.44
N ALA A 305 0.49 13.32 0.36
CA ALA A 305 0.23 11.93 -0.02
C ALA A 305 -1.24 11.55 0.16
N ILE A 306 -1.81 10.81 -0.79
CA ILE A 306 -3.17 10.29 -0.71
C ILE A 306 -3.21 9.04 0.17
N VAL A 307 -4.15 9.00 1.11
CA VAL A 307 -4.30 7.90 2.07
C VAL A 307 -5.71 7.29 2.03
N LEU A 308 -5.80 6.00 2.38
CA LEU A 308 -7.09 5.35 2.55
C LEU A 308 -7.81 5.90 3.79
N PRO A 309 -9.14 6.07 3.73
CA PRO A 309 -9.92 6.39 4.90
C PRO A 309 -9.89 5.23 5.90
N ARG A 310 -10.10 5.56 7.17
CA ARG A 310 -10.20 4.60 8.26
C ARG A 310 -11.65 4.26 8.59
N ARG A 311 -11.91 2.97 8.78
CA ARG A 311 -13.15 2.41 9.34
C ARG A 311 -12.80 1.53 10.53
N ASP A 312 -13.35 1.87 11.70
CA ASP A 312 -13.08 1.15 12.96
C ASP A 312 -11.57 1.07 13.27
N GLY A 313 -10.85 2.19 13.11
CA GLY A 313 -9.41 2.28 13.33
C GLY A 313 -8.53 1.69 12.21
N ARG A 314 -9.11 1.10 11.16
CA ARG A 314 -8.37 0.41 10.09
C ARG A 314 -8.50 1.12 8.75
N SER A 315 -7.39 1.26 8.03
CA SER A 315 -7.37 1.66 6.62
C SER A 315 -8.28 0.75 5.79
N SER A 316 -9.19 1.32 5.01
CA SER A 316 -10.28 0.56 4.36
C SER A 316 -10.47 0.96 2.90
N SER A 317 -9.95 0.14 1.98
CA SER A 317 -10.26 0.31 0.56
C SER A 317 -11.71 -0.04 0.22
N THR A 318 -12.38 -0.86 1.05
CA THR A 318 -13.82 -1.11 0.92
C THR A 318 -14.64 0.15 1.14
N ALA A 319 -14.25 1.01 2.09
CA ALA A 319 -14.95 2.27 2.32
C ALA A 319 -14.92 3.16 1.06
N VAL A 320 -13.78 3.19 0.35
CA VAL A 320 -13.65 3.90 -0.93
C VAL A 320 -14.46 3.23 -2.03
N CYS A 321 -14.22 1.94 -2.30
CA CYS A 321 -14.85 1.25 -3.43
C CYS A 321 -16.38 1.21 -3.33
N GLN A 322 -16.92 0.88 -2.15
CA GLN A 322 -18.37 0.85 -1.92
C GLN A 322 -18.94 2.27 -1.83
N GLY A 323 -18.21 3.21 -1.21
CA GLY A 323 -18.68 4.57 -1.01
C GLY A 323 -18.78 5.38 -2.30
N MET A 324 -17.82 5.28 -3.21
CA MET A 324 -17.91 5.93 -4.54
C MET A 324 -19.07 5.35 -5.36
N CYS A 325 -19.33 4.03 -5.25
CA CYS A 325 -20.48 3.39 -5.89
C CYS A 325 -21.82 3.87 -5.27
N ALA A 326 -21.86 4.06 -3.95
CA ALA A 326 -23.04 4.59 -3.27
C ALA A 326 -23.32 6.05 -3.68
N GLY A 327 -22.25 6.85 -3.85
CA GLY A 327 -22.31 8.21 -4.38
C GLY A 327 -22.86 8.27 -5.81
N ALA A 328 -22.28 7.46 -6.71
CA ALA A 328 -22.76 7.29 -8.09
C ALA A 328 -24.25 6.88 -8.16
N SER A 329 -24.79 6.27 -7.10
CA SER A 329 -26.17 5.80 -7.01
C SER A 329 -27.11 6.75 -6.27
N VAL A 330 -26.71 7.99 -5.96
CA VAL A 330 -27.50 8.91 -5.11
C VAL A 330 -28.92 9.16 -5.67
N GLY A 331 -29.06 9.30 -6.98
CA GLY A 331 -30.35 9.43 -7.68
C GLY A 331 -31.06 8.12 -7.99
N LEU A 332 -30.52 6.97 -7.56
CA LEU A 332 -30.96 5.63 -7.94
C LEU A 332 -31.21 4.76 -6.69
N PRO A 333 -32.34 4.93 -5.98
CA PRO A 333 -32.54 4.34 -4.64
C PRO A 333 -32.36 2.81 -4.60
N ARG A 334 -32.86 2.08 -5.61
CA ARG A 334 -32.73 0.62 -5.68
C ARG A 334 -31.29 0.17 -5.89
N LEU A 335 -30.54 0.86 -6.76
CA LEU A 335 -29.13 0.56 -6.98
C LEU A 335 -28.31 0.89 -5.74
N ARG A 336 -28.59 2.03 -5.09
CA ARG A 336 -27.94 2.43 -3.84
C ARG A 336 -28.15 1.41 -2.73
N GLU A 337 -29.38 0.95 -2.53
CA GLU A 337 -29.69 -0.12 -1.56
C GLU A 337 -28.90 -1.39 -1.88
N LYS A 338 -28.80 -1.79 -3.15
CA LYS A 338 -27.99 -2.94 -3.59
C LYS A 338 -26.49 -2.75 -3.28
N VAL A 339 -25.93 -1.56 -3.55
CA VAL A 339 -24.54 -1.24 -3.24
C VAL A 339 -24.29 -1.30 -1.73
N GLU A 340 -25.14 -0.67 -0.92
CA GLU A 340 -24.98 -0.60 0.53
C GLU A 340 -25.18 -1.96 1.22
N SER A 341 -26.10 -2.79 0.72
CA SER A 341 -26.40 -4.14 1.24
C SER A 341 -25.39 -5.21 0.79
N SER A 342 -24.49 -4.90 -0.16
CA SER A 342 -23.45 -5.82 -0.67
C SER A 342 -22.34 -6.06 0.36
N VAL A 343 -22.63 -6.83 1.41
CA VAL A 343 -21.72 -7.10 2.53
C VAL A 343 -21.45 -8.60 2.69
N PRO A 344 -20.17 -9.04 2.72
CA PRO A 344 -18.96 -8.23 2.56
C PRO A 344 -18.71 -7.82 1.11
N TRP A 345 -18.39 -6.54 0.87
CA TRP A 345 -18.19 -5.95 -0.47
C TRP A 345 -17.30 -6.80 -1.38
N ARG A 346 -16.19 -7.33 -0.84
CA ARG A 346 -15.25 -8.18 -1.58
C ARG A 346 -15.91 -9.37 -2.29
N LYS A 347 -17.05 -9.86 -1.81
CA LYS A 347 -17.78 -11.00 -2.39
C LYS A 347 -18.93 -10.60 -3.31
N HIS A 348 -19.48 -9.40 -3.13
CA HIS A 348 -20.76 -9.00 -3.75
C HIS A 348 -20.65 -7.77 -4.67
N TYR A 349 -19.47 -7.15 -4.77
CA TYR A 349 -19.26 -5.93 -5.56
C TYR A 349 -19.65 -6.08 -7.04
N ARG A 350 -19.42 -7.26 -7.64
CA ARG A 350 -19.67 -7.50 -9.07
C ARG A 350 -21.12 -7.22 -9.43
N ASP A 351 -22.05 -7.83 -8.72
CA ASP A 351 -23.48 -7.70 -9.05
C ASP A 351 -23.96 -6.24 -8.95
N ALA A 352 -23.42 -5.48 -7.99
CA ALA A 352 -23.75 -4.07 -7.82
C ALA A 352 -23.12 -3.20 -8.92
N MET A 353 -21.83 -3.38 -9.22
CA MET A 353 -21.12 -2.62 -10.25
C MET A 353 -21.55 -2.99 -11.68
N GLU A 354 -21.95 -4.24 -11.93
CA GLU A 354 -22.53 -4.69 -13.20
C GLU A 354 -23.86 -3.99 -13.45
N GLU A 355 -24.76 -3.95 -12.46
CA GLU A 355 -26.03 -3.22 -12.60
C GLU A 355 -25.81 -1.72 -12.79
N MET A 356 -24.87 -1.14 -12.04
CA MET A 356 -24.44 0.26 -12.22
C MET A 356 -23.97 0.56 -13.64
N SER A 357 -23.39 -0.43 -14.33
CA SER A 357 -22.89 -0.26 -15.70
C SER A 357 -23.99 0.01 -16.72
N TRP A 358 -25.25 -0.19 -16.34
CA TRP A 358 -26.41 0.23 -17.13
C TRP A 358 -26.67 1.74 -17.03
N PHE A 359 -26.34 2.34 -15.89
CA PHE A 359 -26.62 3.74 -15.54
C PHE A 359 -25.46 4.68 -15.83
N ASP A 360 -24.21 4.21 -15.74
CA ASP A 360 -23.00 5.00 -16.04
C ASP A 360 -22.46 4.81 -17.48
N ALA A 361 -23.32 4.33 -18.37
CA ALA A 361 -23.02 4.23 -19.79
C ALA A 361 -23.16 5.62 -20.45
N PRO A 362 -22.23 6.05 -21.33
CA PRO A 362 -22.25 7.41 -21.89
C PRO A 362 -23.58 7.83 -22.54
N GLU A 363 -24.30 6.90 -23.19
CA GLU A 363 -25.62 7.16 -23.77
C GLU A 363 -26.73 7.47 -22.74
N ARG A 364 -26.43 7.38 -21.44
CA ARG A 364 -27.31 7.76 -20.33
C ARG A 364 -26.96 9.12 -19.72
N GLY A 365 -25.92 9.78 -20.20
CA GLY A 365 -25.37 11.01 -19.62
C GLY A 365 -24.27 10.73 -18.60
N HIS A 366 -23.80 11.79 -17.94
CA HIS A 366 -22.61 11.77 -17.09
C HIS A 366 -22.91 11.84 -15.58
N ASP A 367 -24.13 12.16 -15.16
CA ASP A 367 -24.52 12.38 -13.75
C ASP A 367 -24.06 11.25 -12.80
N CYS A 368 -24.20 9.99 -13.22
CA CYS A 368 -23.79 8.84 -12.42
C CYS A 368 -22.27 8.77 -12.23
N ALA A 369 -21.52 9.08 -13.28
CA ALA A 369 -20.06 9.12 -13.26
C ALA A 369 -19.54 10.30 -12.43
N GLU A 370 -20.12 11.49 -12.63
CA GLU A 370 -19.79 12.71 -11.89
C GLU A 370 -20.03 12.54 -10.38
N ALA A 371 -21.23 12.10 -9.97
CA ALA A 371 -21.55 11.86 -8.57
C ALA A 371 -20.65 10.79 -7.92
N GLY A 372 -20.18 9.82 -8.71
CA GLY A 372 -19.20 8.82 -8.27
C GLY A 372 -17.82 9.42 -7.98
N LEU A 373 -17.34 10.33 -8.85
CA LEU A 373 -16.08 11.04 -8.69
C LEU A 373 -16.13 12.08 -7.57
N GLU A 374 -17.24 12.80 -7.40
CA GLU A 374 -17.45 13.72 -6.27
C GLU A 374 -17.40 12.97 -4.93
N ALA A 375 -18.05 11.79 -4.88
CA ALA A 375 -18.00 10.94 -3.70
C ALA A 375 -16.58 10.39 -3.45
N LEU A 376 -15.85 9.98 -4.49
CA LEU A 376 -14.44 9.63 -4.38
C LEU A 376 -13.63 10.79 -3.77
N GLY A 377 -13.83 12.00 -4.28
CA GLY A 377 -13.15 13.21 -3.86
C GLY A 377 -13.39 13.58 -2.40
N SER A 378 -14.59 13.24 -1.89
CA SER A 378 -15.00 13.50 -0.50
C SER A 378 -14.60 12.40 0.49
N ILE A 379 -14.45 11.15 0.02
CA ILE A 379 -14.14 9.99 0.87
C ILE A 379 -12.64 9.82 1.08
N VAL A 380 -11.85 10.10 0.04
CA VAL A 380 -10.40 9.94 0.05
C VAL A 380 -9.76 11.26 0.51
N HIS A 381 -8.70 11.13 1.30
CA HIS A 381 -8.04 12.28 1.93
C HIS A 381 -6.55 12.28 1.61
N PHE A 382 -5.97 13.47 1.65
CA PHE A 382 -4.55 13.69 1.84
C PHE A 382 -4.14 13.36 3.27
N ALA A 383 -2.86 13.09 3.47
CA ALA A 383 -2.30 12.82 4.79
C ALA A 383 -2.47 14.04 5.72
N ASP A 384 -2.42 15.26 5.18
CA ASP A 384 -2.70 16.50 5.92
C ASP A 384 -4.17 16.64 6.40
N GLY A 385 -5.06 15.74 5.98
CA GLY A 385 -6.46 15.69 6.39
C GLY A 385 -7.43 16.39 5.42
N ARG A 386 -6.94 17.08 4.39
CA ARG A 386 -7.79 17.62 3.32
C ARG A 386 -8.41 16.49 2.49
N THR A 387 -9.59 16.74 1.95
CA THR A 387 -10.23 15.88 0.95
C THR A 387 -9.58 16.07 -0.42
N LEU A 388 -9.72 15.12 -1.36
CA LEU A 388 -9.17 15.28 -2.71
C LEU A 388 -9.86 16.39 -3.51
N SER A 389 -11.09 16.76 -3.14
CA SER A 389 -11.80 17.89 -3.73
C SER A 389 -11.13 19.23 -3.44
N GLU A 390 -10.32 19.31 -2.38
CA GLU A 390 -9.55 20.51 -1.99
C GLU A 390 -8.13 20.52 -2.61
N ALA A 391 -7.83 19.59 -3.52
CA ALA A 391 -6.54 19.56 -4.21
C ALA A 391 -6.37 20.80 -5.09
N VAL A 392 -5.17 21.37 -5.08
CA VAL A 392 -4.78 22.52 -5.91
C VAL A 392 -3.42 22.25 -6.57
N ILE A 393 -3.15 22.90 -7.70
CA ILE A 393 -1.81 22.82 -8.30
C ILE A 393 -0.77 23.40 -7.34
N LYS A 394 0.35 22.69 -7.19
CA LYS A 394 1.50 23.11 -6.39
C LYS A 394 2.76 23.14 -7.25
N ASP A 395 3.73 23.95 -6.82
CA ASP A 395 5.07 23.93 -7.38
C ASP A 395 5.62 22.49 -7.37
N PRO A 396 6.20 22.01 -8.49
CA PRO A 396 6.63 20.63 -8.59
C PRO A 396 7.75 20.26 -7.60
N GLY A 397 8.54 21.24 -7.15
CA GLY A 397 9.60 21.09 -6.17
C GLY A 397 10.82 20.27 -6.63
N GLY A 398 11.99 20.64 -6.11
CA GLY A 398 13.28 19.99 -6.43
C GLY A 398 13.93 20.54 -7.72
N ASP A 399 15.19 20.15 -7.97
CA ASP A 399 15.86 20.50 -9.23
C ASP A 399 15.11 19.83 -10.40
N GLY A 400 14.55 20.67 -11.28
CA GLY A 400 13.65 20.29 -12.37
C GLY A 400 14.14 19.08 -13.16
N GLY A 401 13.26 18.09 -13.31
CA GLY A 401 13.61 16.81 -13.90
C GLY A 401 14.22 16.94 -15.29
N GLY A 402 15.16 16.04 -15.60
CA GLY A 402 16.00 16.15 -16.77
C GLY A 402 15.28 15.91 -18.10
N VAL A 403 15.75 16.58 -19.14
CA VAL A 403 15.33 16.34 -20.53
C VAL A 403 16.40 15.50 -21.23
N VAL A 404 15.98 14.38 -21.83
CA VAL A 404 16.83 13.56 -22.68
C VAL A 404 16.36 13.72 -24.12
N VAL A 405 17.20 14.37 -24.94
CA VAL A 405 16.94 14.52 -26.38
C VAL A 405 17.45 13.27 -27.10
N GLY A 406 16.59 12.61 -27.87
CA GLY A 406 16.97 11.44 -28.67
C GLY A 406 18.04 11.78 -29.70
N ALA A 407 19.00 10.87 -29.89
CA ALA A 407 20.10 11.00 -30.84
C ALA A 407 20.06 9.91 -31.92
N GLY A 408 18.92 9.22 -32.06
CA GLY A 408 18.73 8.14 -33.03
C GLY A 408 18.82 8.64 -34.48
N ALA A 409 19.38 7.80 -35.36
CA ALA A 409 19.52 8.09 -36.78
C ALA A 409 18.19 7.96 -37.53
N GLY A 410 17.20 8.83 -37.26
CA GLY A 410 16.05 9.17 -38.14
C GLY A 410 15.09 8.10 -38.68
N GLY A 411 15.39 6.80 -38.55
CA GLY A 411 14.67 5.69 -39.15
C GLY A 411 13.87 4.93 -38.12
N ALA A 412 12.73 5.47 -37.69
CA ALA A 412 11.78 4.71 -36.90
C ALA A 412 11.33 3.49 -37.72
N THR A 413 11.38 2.29 -37.12
CA THR A 413 10.72 1.12 -37.71
C THR A 413 9.22 1.35 -37.68
N THR A 414 8.64 1.69 -38.83
CA THR A 414 7.20 1.83 -39.04
C THR A 414 6.49 0.48 -39.20
N GLY A 415 7.24 -0.61 -39.28
CA GLY A 415 6.69 -1.97 -39.30
C GLY A 415 5.99 -2.30 -37.99
N LEU A 416 4.68 -2.53 -38.06
CA LEU A 416 3.86 -2.88 -36.90
C LEU A 416 3.81 -4.41 -36.74
N PRO A 417 4.11 -4.98 -35.55
CA PRO A 417 4.23 -6.43 -35.33
C PRO A 417 2.91 -7.21 -35.43
N PHE A 418 1.80 -6.51 -35.70
CA PHE A 418 0.47 -7.06 -35.80
C PHE A 418 -0.15 -6.95 -37.20
N SER A 419 0.50 -6.30 -38.18
CA SER A 419 -0.10 -5.99 -39.49
C SER A 419 -0.67 -7.22 -40.18
N ASP A 420 0.10 -8.31 -40.25
CA ASP A 420 -0.32 -9.54 -40.94
C ASP A 420 -1.44 -10.31 -40.22
N ARG A 421 -1.71 -9.97 -38.95
CA ARG A 421 -2.71 -10.65 -38.11
C ARG A 421 -4.00 -9.86 -37.94
N LEU A 422 -3.98 -8.55 -38.18
CA LEU A 422 -5.10 -7.66 -37.87
C LEU A 422 -6.43 -8.11 -38.50
N HIS A 423 -6.39 -8.44 -39.81
CA HIS A 423 -7.57 -8.88 -40.53
C HIS A 423 -8.12 -10.21 -40.01
N GLN A 424 -7.24 -11.14 -39.65
CA GLN A 424 -7.65 -12.43 -39.09
C GLN A 424 -8.26 -12.25 -37.70
N TRP A 425 -7.64 -11.43 -36.84
CA TRP A 425 -8.18 -11.09 -35.52
C TRP A 425 -9.56 -10.45 -35.58
N HIS A 426 -9.81 -9.57 -36.56
CA HIS A 426 -11.15 -9.01 -36.77
C HIS A 426 -12.18 -10.09 -37.18
N LYS A 427 -11.83 -10.97 -38.12
CA LYS A 427 -12.67 -12.12 -38.52
C LYS A 427 -13.00 -13.05 -37.35
N ASP A 428 -12.01 -13.28 -36.48
CA ASP A 428 -12.17 -14.13 -35.29
C ASP A 428 -12.97 -13.43 -34.17
N GLY A 429 -13.21 -12.12 -34.30
CA GLY A 429 -13.93 -11.28 -33.34
C GLY A 429 -13.12 -10.91 -32.11
N MET A 430 -11.79 -10.83 -32.23
CA MET A 430 -10.90 -10.42 -31.14
C MET A 430 -10.89 -8.91 -30.89
N LEU A 431 -11.37 -8.13 -31.84
CA LEU A 431 -11.42 -6.66 -31.77
C LEU A 431 -12.65 -6.11 -32.48
N GLN A 432 -13.15 -4.99 -31.98
CA GLN A 432 -14.33 -4.31 -32.47
C GLN A 432 -14.07 -3.61 -33.82
N PRO A 433 -15.10 -3.37 -34.65
CA PRO A 433 -14.92 -2.77 -35.97
C PRO A 433 -14.20 -1.41 -35.97
N GLY A 434 -14.40 -0.59 -34.93
CA GLY A 434 -13.69 0.70 -34.78
C GLY A 434 -12.18 0.50 -34.64
N ALA A 435 -11.75 -0.44 -33.78
CA ALA A 435 -10.34 -0.78 -33.61
C ALA A 435 -9.71 -1.29 -34.91
N TYR A 436 -10.45 -2.13 -35.65
CA TYR A 436 -10.00 -2.65 -36.94
C TYR A 436 -9.76 -1.52 -37.94
N THR A 437 -10.70 -0.59 -38.02
CA THR A 437 -10.67 0.54 -38.96
C THR A 437 -9.49 1.45 -38.64
N ALA A 438 -9.37 1.90 -37.39
CA ALA A 438 -8.28 2.76 -36.93
C ALA A 438 -6.90 2.13 -37.15
N LEU A 439 -6.72 0.87 -36.76
CA LEU A 439 -5.43 0.18 -36.95
C LEU A 439 -5.10 -0.09 -38.42
N SER A 440 -6.11 -0.37 -39.25
CA SER A 440 -5.92 -0.54 -40.70
C SER A 440 -5.47 0.76 -41.34
N ASP A 441 -6.03 1.88 -40.90
CA ASP A 441 -5.65 3.22 -41.35
C ASP A 441 -4.22 3.56 -40.93
N VAL A 442 -3.82 3.29 -39.68
CA VAL A 442 -2.42 3.46 -39.23
C VAL A 442 -1.45 2.60 -40.05
N ILE A 443 -1.82 1.36 -40.39
CA ILE A 443 -1.00 0.49 -41.26
C ILE A 443 -0.86 1.08 -42.67
N ALA A 444 -1.97 1.59 -43.23
CA ALA A 444 -1.99 2.19 -44.56
C ALA A 444 -1.25 3.54 -44.61
N ASN A 445 -1.29 4.30 -43.50
CA ASN A 445 -0.77 5.65 -43.36
C ASN A 445 0.21 5.76 -42.16
N PRO A 446 1.44 5.21 -42.26
CA PRO A 446 2.39 5.22 -41.14
C PRO A 446 2.83 6.61 -40.65
N ALA A 447 2.53 7.68 -41.40
CA ALA A 447 2.73 9.06 -40.96
C ALA A 447 1.93 9.40 -39.68
N LEU A 448 0.79 8.72 -39.46
CA LEU A 448 -0.02 8.86 -38.25
C LEU A 448 0.72 8.41 -36.98
N LEU A 449 1.81 7.65 -37.10
CA LEU A 449 2.64 7.25 -35.97
C LEU A 449 3.48 8.40 -35.39
N ARG A 450 3.37 9.61 -35.95
CA ARG A 450 4.05 10.82 -35.49
C ARG A 450 3.04 11.89 -35.10
N ALA A 451 3.43 12.71 -34.14
CA ALA A 451 2.63 13.82 -33.63
C ALA A 451 3.56 14.98 -33.24
N GLU A 452 3.78 15.91 -34.17
CA GLU A 452 4.60 17.10 -33.92
C GLU A 452 3.85 18.11 -33.03
N GLY A 453 4.57 18.79 -32.14
CA GLY A 453 3.98 19.80 -31.24
C GLY A 453 3.12 19.23 -30.10
N ILE A 454 3.11 17.90 -29.92
CA ILE A 454 2.38 17.20 -28.87
C ILE A 454 3.35 16.58 -27.87
N THR A 455 3.08 16.79 -26.57
CA THR A 455 3.77 16.12 -25.47
C THR A 455 2.85 15.08 -24.85
N PHE A 456 3.24 13.80 -24.93
CA PHE A 456 2.51 12.69 -24.33
C PHE A 456 2.93 12.50 -22.87
N VAL A 457 2.06 12.82 -21.94
CA VAL A 457 2.30 12.73 -20.51
C VAL A 457 1.86 11.37 -20.00
N CYS A 458 2.81 10.46 -19.76
CA CYS A 458 2.51 9.11 -19.28
C CYS A 458 2.61 9.03 -17.75
N LEU A 459 1.47 9.03 -17.05
CA LEU A 459 1.40 8.96 -15.58
C LEU A 459 2.00 7.66 -15.02
N GLY A 460 1.92 6.58 -15.81
CA GLY A 460 2.50 5.28 -15.51
C GLY A 460 3.61 4.89 -16.50
N ALA A 461 4.52 5.80 -16.87
CA ALA A 461 5.47 5.62 -17.98
C ALA A 461 6.30 4.31 -17.94
N GLY A 462 6.58 3.78 -16.75
CA GLY A 462 7.31 2.52 -16.60
C GLY A 462 6.47 1.25 -16.75
N ALA A 463 5.14 1.34 -16.84
CA ALA A 463 4.25 0.18 -16.93
C ALA A 463 4.45 -0.58 -18.24
N GLU A 464 4.20 -1.89 -18.23
CA GLU A 464 4.41 -2.75 -19.41
C GLU A 464 3.47 -2.43 -20.57
N LEU A 465 2.29 -1.88 -20.27
CA LEU A 465 1.33 -1.41 -21.29
C LEU A 465 1.42 0.09 -21.53
N SER A 466 2.40 0.79 -20.94
CA SER A 466 2.56 2.22 -21.19
C SER A 466 2.99 2.45 -22.65
N PRO A 467 2.38 3.40 -23.38
CA PRO A 467 2.79 3.69 -24.75
C PRO A 467 4.12 4.45 -24.81
N ALA A 468 4.64 4.94 -23.67
CA ALA A 468 5.82 5.80 -23.58
C ALA A 468 7.02 5.31 -24.41
N ARG A 469 7.38 4.03 -24.31
CA ARG A 469 8.53 3.48 -25.06
C ARG A 469 8.29 3.47 -26.55
N GLN A 470 7.07 3.15 -26.98
CA GLN A 470 6.73 3.05 -28.38
C GLN A 470 6.64 4.46 -29.02
N LEU A 471 6.04 5.41 -28.30
CA LEU A 471 5.97 6.82 -28.70
C LEU A 471 7.38 7.42 -28.90
N LEU A 472 8.31 7.17 -27.96
CA LEU A 472 9.70 7.60 -28.10
C LEU A 472 10.39 6.99 -29.32
N GLN A 473 10.15 5.71 -29.61
CA GLN A 473 10.70 5.03 -30.78
C GLN A 473 10.16 5.58 -32.10
N TRP A 474 8.90 6.02 -32.13
CA TRP A 474 8.30 6.68 -33.29
C TRP A 474 8.67 8.17 -33.40
N GLY A 475 9.35 8.71 -32.40
CA GLY A 475 9.91 10.07 -32.40
C GLY A 475 9.01 11.12 -31.75
N CYS A 476 8.00 10.71 -30.99
CA CYS A 476 7.14 11.62 -30.24
C CYS A 476 7.81 12.11 -28.95
N ASP A 477 7.44 13.31 -28.50
CA ASP A 477 7.87 13.86 -27.23
C ASP A 477 7.03 13.24 -26.09
N VAL A 478 7.71 12.72 -25.05
CA VAL A 478 7.09 12.01 -23.93
C VAL A 478 7.52 12.63 -22.61
N ALA A 479 6.57 13.00 -21.77
CA ALA A 479 6.80 13.31 -20.37
C ALA A 479 6.48 12.07 -19.52
N ALA A 480 7.47 11.60 -18.77
CA ALA A 480 7.37 10.38 -17.98
C ALA A 480 7.30 10.71 -16.49
N VAL A 481 6.12 10.48 -15.89
CA VAL A 481 5.99 10.40 -14.43
C VAL A 481 6.59 9.06 -14.00
N VAL A 482 7.78 9.13 -13.40
CA VAL A 482 8.51 7.93 -12.97
C VAL A 482 9.45 8.24 -11.81
N ARG A 483 9.26 7.52 -10.71
CA ARG A 483 10.15 7.62 -9.54
C ARG A 483 11.63 7.43 -9.93
N PRO A 484 12.57 8.27 -9.44
CA PRO A 484 14.00 8.15 -9.73
C PRO A 484 14.58 6.76 -9.41
N SER A 485 14.09 6.12 -8.35
CA SER A 485 14.50 4.79 -7.88
C SER A 485 13.92 3.62 -8.69
N SER A 486 13.03 3.88 -9.64
CA SER A 486 12.37 2.84 -10.42
C SER A 486 13.33 2.13 -11.37
N LYS A 487 13.47 0.81 -11.21
CA LYS A 487 14.23 -0.05 -12.16
C LYS A 487 13.69 0.01 -13.58
N ARG A 488 12.44 0.45 -13.78
CA ARG A 488 11.79 0.56 -15.10
C ARG A 488 12.22 1.81 -15.87
N ARG A 489 12.83 2.79 -15.20
CA ARG A 489 13.34 4.05 -15.78
C ARG A 489 14.42 3.80 -16.84
N ALA A 490 15.30 2.82 -16.63
CA ALA A 490 16.37 2.49 -17.58
C ALA A 490 15.84 2.15 -18.99
N GLY A 491 14.70 1.47 -19.09
CA GLY A 491 14.09 1.14 -20.37
C GLY A 491 13.53 2.36 -21.12
N LEU A 492 13.10 3.41 -20.41
CA LEU A 492 12.66 4.67 -21.02
C LEU A 492 13.84 5.45 -21.59
N LEU A 493 14.92 5.57 -20.81
CA LEU A 493 16.16 6.21 -21.25
C LEU A 493 16.72 5.52 -22.51
N GLY A 494 16.75 4.19 -22.52
CA GLY A 494 17.19 3.42 -23.68
C GLY A 494 16.28 3.57 -24.90
N ALA A 495 14.97 3.76 -24.72
CA ALA A 495 14.04 4.03 -25.82
C ALA A 495 14.25 5.45 -26.38
N ALA A 496 14.39 6.45 -25.51
CA ALA A 496 14.65 7.85 -25.90
C ALA A 496 15.95 7.98 -26.70
N GLN A 497 17.04 7.34 -26.24
CA GLN A 497 18.33 7.37 -26.93
C GLN A 497 18.30 6.79 -28.35
N LYS A 498 17.43 5.79 -28.59
CA LYS A 498 17.28 5.14 -29.90
C LYS A 498 16.34 5.89 -30.83
N GLY A 499 15.40 6.67 -30.28
CA GLY A 499 14.44 7.47 -31.02
C GLY A 499 14.96 8.87 -31.36
N THR A 500 14.06 9.66 -31.97
CA THR A 500 14.30 11.08 -32.29
C THR A 500 13.47 12.04 -31.43
N GLY A 501 12.58 11.52 -30.58
CA GLY A 501 11.75 12.32 -29.68
C GLY A 501 12.49 12.75 -28.41
N ARG A 502 11.87 13.64 -27.64
CA ARG A 502 12.37 14.08 -26.32
C ARG A 502 11.70 13.31 -25.20
N LEU A 503 12.47 12.95 -24.17
CA LEU A 503 11.96 12.40 -22.92
C LEU A 503 12.14 13.43 -21.80
N TYR A 504 11.03 13.96 -21.30
CA TYR A 504 10.98 14.77 -20.08
C TYR A 504 10.79 13.84 -18.88
N LEU A 505 11.67 13.91 -17.88
CA LEU A 505 11.55 13.11 -16.67
C LEU A 505 10.95 13.97 -15.57
N SER A 506 10.00 13.41 -14.81
CA SER A 506 9.46 14.09 -13.64
C SER A 506 10.55 14.40 -12.60
N PRO A 507 10.51 15.58 -11.95
CA PRO A 507 11.28 15.85 -10.73
C PRO A 507 10.99 14.81 -9.63
N GLU A 508 11.91 14.61 -8.67
CA GLU A 508 11.72 13.64 -7.59
C GLU A 508 10.44 13.91 -6.79
N GLY A 509 10.18 15.18 -6.44
CA GLY A 509 8.99 15.63 -5.71
C GLY A 509 7.67 15.57 -6.50
N ALA A 510 7.73 15.29 -7.81
CA ALA A 510 6.59 15.24 -8.71
C ALA A 510 6.57 13.94 -9.55
N SER A 511 7.04 12.83 -8.95
CA SER A 511 7.26 11.55 -9.66
C SER A 511 6.31 10.41 -9.27
N ASP A 512 5.35 10.68 -8.39
CA ASP A 512 4.34 9.71 -7.93
C ASP A 512 2.98 10.40 -7.71
N VAL A 513 1.95 9.92 -8.41
CA VAL A 513 0.58 10.46 -8.31
C VAL A 513 -0.11 10.13 -6.98
N VAL A 514 0.41 9.19 -6.19
CA VAL A 514 -0.11 8.91 -4.85
C VAL A 514 0.57 9.80 -3.82
N ASP A 515 1.89 9.96 -3.91
CA ASP A 515 2.64 10.69 -2.88
C ASP A 515 2.56 12.21 -3.07
N ALA A 516 2.40 12.70 -4.31
CA ALA A 516 2.40 14.14 -4.60
C ALA A 516 1.60 14.52 -5.87
N PRO A 517 0.30 14.16 -5.99
CA PRO A 517 -0.52 14.46 -7.18
C PRO A 517 -0.56 15.96 -7.51
N GLU A 518 -0.68 16.84 -6.51
CA GLU A 518 -0.73 18.30 -6.69
C GLU A 518 0.55 18.86 -7.35
N ARG A 519 1.71 18.27 -7.04
CA ARG A 519 3.02 18.64 -7.61
C ARG A 519 3.23 18.01 -8.98
N VAL A 520 2.76 16.78 -9.18
CA VAL A 520 2.72 16.13 -10.50
C VAL A 520 1.90 16.98 -11.48
N ALA A 521 0.74 17.47 -11.06
CA ALA A 521 -0.10 18.36 -11.87
C ALA A 521 0.61 19.68 -12.21
N GLY A 522 1.29 20.30 -11.23
CA GLY A 522 2.10 21.50 -11.48
C GLY A 522 3.21 21.30 -12.50
N TRP A 523 3.96 20.21 -12.38
CA TRP A 523 4.99 19.86 -13.38
C TRP A 523 4.39 19.68 -14.78
N ILE A 524 3.26 18.99 -14.89
CA ILE A 524 2.60 18.71 -16.16
C ILE A 524 2.11 20.00 -16.83
N ALA A 525 1.55 20.93 -16.04
CA ALA A 525 1.02 22.19 -16.55
C ALA A 525 2.08 23.04 -17.29
N GLU A 526 3.35 22.94 -16.86
CA GLU A 526 4.49 23.67 -17.43
C GLU A 526 5.08 23.04 -18.70
N LEU A 527 4.62 21.86 -19.09
CA LEU A 527 5.17 21.14 -20.25
C LEU A 527 4.82 21.83 -21.59
N PRO A 528 5.75 21.80 -22.57
CA PRO A 528 5.57 22.46 -23.85
C PRO A 528 4.60 21.72 -24.77
N GLY A 529 4.03 22.44 -25.74
CA GLY A 529 3.14 21.89 -26.77
C GLY A 529 1.78 21.47 -26.23
N ARG A 530 0.92 20.95 -27.10
CA ARG A 530 -0.38 20.40 -26.70
C ARG A 530 -0.18 19.14 -25.86
N LEU A 531 -0.95 18.96 -24.78
CA LEU A 531 -0.80 17.81 -23.90
C LEU A 531 -1.74 16.67 -24.28
N VAL A 532 -1.21 15.45 -24.24
CA VAL A 532 -2.01 14.21 -24.23
C VAL A 532 -1.63 13.44 -22.96
N THR A 533 -2.48 13.51 -21.93
CA THR A 533 -2.23 12.81 -20.66
C THR A 533 -2.76 11.40 -20.73
N VAL A 534 -1.86 10.42 -20.58
CA VAL A 534 -2.13 8.99 -20.68
C VAL A 534 -2.05 8.33 -19.31
N ASP A 535 -3.19 7.85 -18.82
CA ASP A 535 -3.26 6.98 -17.66
C ASP A 535 -2.98 5.53 -18.08
N SER A 536 -1.74 5.11 -17.79
CA SER A 536 -1.26 3.74 -17.94
C SER A 536 -0.87 3.12 -16.59
N LEU A 537 -1.43 3.60 -15.48
CA LEU A 537 -1.06 3.18 -14.13
C LEU A 537 -1.55 1.76 -13.84
N TYR A 538 -0.78 1.04 -13.02
CA TYR A 538 -1.16 -0.24 -12.44
C TYR A 538 -0.36 -0.53 -11.17
N ALA A 539 -1.04 -1.01 -10.14
CA ALA A 539 -0.44 -1.54 -8.93
C ALA A 539 -1.26 -2.72 -8.37
N PRO A 540 -0.74 -3.51 -7.43
CA PRO A 540 -1.53 -4.55 -6.78
C PRO A 540 -2.40 -3.99 -5.64
N GLY A 541 -3.62 -4.49 -5.52
CA GLY A 541 -4.48 -4.24 -4.36
C GLY A 541 -4.90 -2.77 -4.22
N SER A 542 -4.92 -2.25 -3.00
CA SER A 542 -5.38 -0.87 -2.72
C SER A 542 -4.46 0.20 -3.28
N ALA A 543 -3.19 -0.11 -3.55
CA ALA A 543 -2.28 0.84 -4.18
C ALA A 543 -2.77 1.25 -5.58
N PHE A 544 -3.48 0.38 -6.30
CA PHE A 544 -4.04 0.74 -7.60
C PHE A 544 -5.21 1.73 -7.48
N LEU A 545 -6.04 1.51 -6.46
CA LEU A 545 -7.15 2.42 -6.15
C LEU A 545 -6.63 3.82 -5.81
N LEU A 546 -5.59 3.91 -4.98
CA LEU A 546 -4.95 5.20 -4.66
C LEU A 546 -4.29 5.83 -5.89
N ALA A 547 -3.62 5.04 -6.73
CA ALA A 547 -3.03 5.55 -7.96
C ALA A 547 -4.08 6.10 -8.94
N ALA A 548 -5.23 5.44 -9.08
CA ALA A 548 -6.33 5.93 -9.90
C ALA A 548 -6.97 7.20 -9.32
N ALA A 549 -7.14 7.29 -7.99
CA ALA A 549 -7.61 8.52 -7.34
C ALA A 549 -6.62 9.68 -7.50
N GLY A 550 -5.31 9.40 -7.42
CA GLY A 550 -4.26 10.39 -7.69
C GLY A 550 -4.21 10.83 -9.15
N ALA A 551 -4.43 9.90 -10.09
CA ALA A 551 -4.56 10.23 -11.51
C ALA A 551 -5.75 11.15 -11.77
N ASP A 552 -6.92 10.86 -11.18
CA ASP A 552 -8.11 11.73 -11.29
C ASP A 552 -7.84 13.15 -10.79
N VAL A 553 -7.11 13.30 -9.66
CA VAL A 553 -6.66 14.62 -9.17
C VAL A 553 -5.77 15.31 -10.19
N VAL A 554 -4.76 14.61 -10.72
CA VAL A 554 -3.83 15.18 -11.71
C VAL A 554 -4.56 15.59 -13.00
N GLU A 555 -5.39 14.71 -13.53
CA GLU A 555 -6.15 14.92 -14.76
C GLU A 555 -7.09 16.12 -14.64
N ARG A 556 -7.85 16.20 -13.54
CA ARG A 556 -8.74 17.33 -13.25
C ARG A 556 -7.96 18.64 -13.16
N LEU A 557 -6.93 18.69 -12.31
CA LEU A 557 -6.14 19.91 -12.10
C LEU A 557 -5.44 20.39 -13.37
N VAL A 558 -4.86 19.49 -14.17
CA VAL A 558 -4.22 19.86 -15.44
C VAL A 558 -5.27 20.42 -16.41
N CYS A 559 -6.44 19.80 -16.49
CA CYS A 559 -7.51 20.25 -17.38
C CYS A 559 -8.11 21.63 -17.01
N GLU A 560 -8.08 22.00 -15.73
CA GLU A 560 -8.48 23.33 -15.25
C GLU A 560 -7.56 24.45 -15.78
N VAL A 561 -6.26 24.17 -15.99
CA VAL A 561 -5.27 25.17 -16.43
C VAL A 561 -4.82 25.01 -17.89
N ARG A 562 -5.00 23.83 -18.48
CA ARG A 562 -4.61 23.47 -19.84
C ARG A 562 -5.81 22.94 -20.61
N SER A 563 -6.64 23.86 -21.11
CA SER A 563 -7.86 23.53 -21.87
C SER A 563 -7.59 22.77 -23.17
N ASP A 564 -6.36 22.83 -23.70
CA ASP A 564 -5.90 22.12 -24.89
C ASP A 564 -5.54 20.64 -24.64
N THR A 565 -5.60 20.19 -23.38
CA THR A 565 -5.25 18.83 -22.98
C THR A 565 -6.29 17.82 -23.46
N MET A 566 -5.81 16.78 -24.15
CA MET A 566 -6.53 15.54 -24.40
C MET A 566 -6.20 14.53 -23.30
N LEU A 567 -7.20 13.76 -22.86
CA LEU A 567 -7.00 12.69 -21.87
C LEU A 567 -7.14 11.31 -22.50
N ALA A 568 -6.34 10.35 -22.05
CA ALA A 568 -6.30 9.02 -22.64
C ALA A 568 -6.19 7.92 -21.58
N TRP A 569 -7.00 6.87 -21.74
CA TRP A 569 -7.02 5.71 -20.85
C TRP A 569 -6.94 4.39 -21.61
N ILE A 570 -6.32 3.41 -20.96
CA ILE A 570 -6.40 2.01 -21.37
C ILE A 570 -7.49 1.31 -20.55
N GLY A 571 -8.64 1.12 -21.18
CA GLY A 571 -9.77 0.36 -20.64
C GLY A 571 -9.43 -1.12 -20.46
N SER A 572 -10.23 -1.82 -19.65
CA SER A 572 -10.03 -3.24 -19.34
C SER A 572 -11.15 -4.08 -19.93
N PRO A 573 -10.87 -5.21 -20.60
CA PRO A 573 -11.91 -6.13 -21.06
C PRO A 573 -12.51 -6.90 -19.88
N THR A 574 -11.92 -6.77 -18.68
CA THR A 574 -12.42 -7.33 -17.42
C THR A 574 -13.16 -6.31 -16.53
N ASP A 575 -13.74 -5.28 -17.16
CA ASP A 575 -14.73 -4.37 -16.56
C ASP A 575 -16.11 -4.66 -17.18
N ALA A 576 -17.18 -4.13 -16.58
CA ALA A 576 -18.53 -4.29 -17.11
C ALA A 576 -18.94 -3.11 -17.98
N TYR A 577 -19.47 -3.38 -19.18
CA TYR A 577 -19.88 -2.35 -20.14
C TYR A 577 -21.27 -2.65 -20.66
N ARG A 578 -22.05 -1.60 -20.89
CA ARG A 578 -23.18 -1.71 -21.80
C ARG A 578 -22.65 -1.86 -23.21
N LEU A 579 -23.12 -2.88 -23.94
CA LEU A 579 -22.76 -3.06 -25.36
C LEU A 579 -24.03 -3.28 -26.18
N GLU A 580 -23.98 -2.82 -27.42
CA GLU A 580 -25.02 -3.09 -28.40
C GLU A 580 -24.86 -4.48 -29.02
N GLY A 581 -25.99 -5.05 -29.43
CA GLY A 581 -26.02 -6.37 -30.07
C GLY A 581 -25.98 -7.55 -29.10
N GLU A 582 -26.42 -8.69 -29.61
CA GLU A 582 -26.40 -9.95 -28.87
C GLU A 582 -25.03 -10.63 -29.01
N PRO A 583 -24.55 -11.32 -27.96
CA PRO A 583 -23.36 -12.15 -28.06
C PRO A 583 -23.58 -13.30 -29.06
N ARG A 584 -22.49 -13.94 -29.48
CA ARG A 584 -22.54 -15.15 -30.30
C ARG A 584 -23.34 -16.24 -29.59
N ALA A 585 -24.10 -17.04 -30.34
CA ALA A 585 -24.89 -18.14 -29.78
C ALA A 585 -24.02 -19.27 -29.17
N VAL A 586 -22.81 -19.47 -29.70
CA VAL A 586 -21.87 -20.50 -29.27
C VAL A 586 -20.44 -19.97 -29.25
N LEU A 587 -19.61 -20.50 -28.35
CA LEU A 587 -18.17 -20.22 -28.30
C LEU A 587 -17.40 -21.33 -29.00
N GLY A 588 -16.58 -20.97 -30.00
CA GLY A 588 -15.82 -21.92 -30.81
C GLY A 588 -16.68 -22.67 -31.84
N SER A 589 -16.14 -23.76 -32.39
CA SER A 589 -16.81 -24.54 -33.43
C SER A 589 -16.71 -26.05 -33.18
N GLY A 590 -17.58 -26.84 -33.82
CA GLY A 590 -17.54 -28.30 -33.79
C GLY A 590 -17.60 -28.92 -32.39
N ALA A 591 -16.61 -29.76 -32.06
CA ALA A 591 -16.53 -30.42 -30.76
C ALA A 591 -16.30 -29.42 -29.61
N LEU A 592 -15.48 -28.39 -29.84
CA LEU A 592 -15.20 -27.37 -28.81
C LEU A 592 -16.49 -26.65 -28.39
N ALA A 593 -17.33 -26.25 -29.35
CA ALA A 593 -18.61 -25.60 -29.04
C ALA A 593 -19.53 -26.47 -28.18
N LYS A 594 -19.71 -27.75 -28.54
CA LYS A 594 -20.49 -28.70 -27.74
C LYS A 594 -19.94 -28.84 -26.32
N THR A 595 -18.61 -28.89 -26.22
CA THR A 595 -17.93 -29.06 -24.95
C THR A 595 -18.06 -27.85 -24.04
N VAL A 596 -17.85 -26.64 -24.55
CA VAL A 596 -18.02 -25.40 -23.78
C VAL A 596 -19.48 -25.26 -23.34
N SER A 597 -20.44 -25.49 -24.23
CA SER A 597 -21.87 -25.40 -23.89
C SER A 597 -22.30 -26.44 -22.86
N GLY A 598 -21.81 -27.68 -22.95
CA GLY A 598 -22.05 -28.71 -21.93
C GLY A 598 -21.46 -28.32 -20.57
N PHE A 599 -20.22 -27.83 -20.55
CA PHE A 599 -19.59 -27.32 -19.33
C PHE A 599 -20.39 -26.15 -18.73
N ALA A 600 -20.75 -25.16 -19.55
CA ALA A 600 -21.49 -23.98 -19.12
C ALA A 600 -22.86 -24.35 -18.53
N ALA A 601 -23.56 -25.31 -19.13
CA ALA A 601 -24.82 -25.84 -18.61
C ALA A 601 -24.64 -26.52 -17.24
N VAL A 602 -23.63 -27.39 -17.10
CA VAL A 602 -23.37 -28.09 -15.83
C VAL A 602 -22.95 -27.13 -14.73
N ARG A 603 -22.06 -26.18 -15.04
CA ARG A 603 -21.57 -25.18 -14.07
C ARG A 603 -22.51 -23.98 -13.89
N ARG A 604 -23.61 -23.91 -14.65
CA ARG A 604 -24.56 -22.79 -14.65
C ARG A 604 -23.85 -21.44 -14.84
N VAL A 605 -22.92 -21.40 -15.79
CA VAL A 605 -22.17 -20.18 -16.11
C VAL A 605 -23.16 -19.09 -16.54
N ARG A 606 -23.02 -17.88 -15.99
CA ARG A 606 -23.89 -16.75 -16.33
C ARG A 606 -23.73 -16.37 -17.80
N PRO A 607 -24.78 -15.85 -18.45
CA PRO A 607 -24.69 -15.40 -19.82
C PRO A 607 -23.70 -14.23 -19.95
N GLY A 608 -23.08 -14.10 -21.12
CA GLY A 608 -22.19 -12.99 -21.47
C GLY A 608 -22.89 -11.65 -21.65
N ARG A 609 -24.22 -11.63 -21.54
CA ARG A 609 -25.08 -10.45 -21.60
C ARG A 609 -26.20 -10.55 -20.56
N ILE A 610 -26.34 -9.54 -19.70
CA ILE A 610 -27.39 -9.45 -18.67
C ILE A 610 -28.02 -8.06 -18.80
N GLY A 611 -29.25 -8.00 -19.32
CA GLY A 611 -29.96 -6.72 -19.49
C GLY A 611 -29.19 -5.70 -20.35
N GLY A 612 -28.48 -6.15 -21.39
CA GLY A 612 -27.62 -5.30 -22.24
C GLY A 612 -26.19 -5.07 -21.71
N VAL A 613 -25.92 -5.42 -20.45
CA VAL A 613 -24.58 -5.28 -19.84
C VAL A 613 -23.76 -6.55 -20.03
N TYR A 614 -22.50 -6.38 -20.42
CA TYR A 614 -21.47 -7.41 -20.40
C TYR A 614 -20.87 -7.49 -18.98
N PRO A 615 -21.00 -8.61 -18.26
CA PRO A 615 -20.55 -8.74 -16.87
C PRO A 615 -19.07 -9.15 -16.80
N GLY A 616 -18.17 -8.22 -17.12
CA GLY A 616 -16.76 -8.53 -17.37
C GLY A 616 -15.86 -8.77 -16.15
N PHE A 617 -16.31 -8.43 -14.94
CA PHE A 617 -15.44 -8.45 -13.76
C PHE A 617 -14.91 -9.83 -13.41
N VAL A 618 -13.61 -9.96 -13.13
CA VAL A 618 -12.98 -11.24 -12.75
C VAL A 618 -12.59 -11.27 -11.27
N ASP A 619 -12.98 -12.33 -10.55
CA ASP A 619 -12.82 -12.43 -9.09
C ASP A 619 -11.36 -12.30 -8.60
N VAL A 620 -10.42 -12.84 -9.38
CA VAL A 620 -8.99 -12.80 -9.02
C VAL A 620 -8.42 -11.39 -9.02
N GLN A 621 -9.01 -10.45 -9.77
CA GLN A 621 -8.61 -9.04 -9.77
C GLN A 621 -9.20 -8.30 -8.56
N GLY A 622 -10.47 -8.56 -8.24
CA GLY A 622 -11.15 -8.07 -7.04
C GLY A 622 -11.60 -6.60 -7.11
N PRO A 623 -12.25 -6.11 -6.03
CA PRO A 623 -12.97 -4.83 -6.04
C PRO A 623 -12.07 -3.60 -6.22
N ASN A 624 -10.82 -3.64 -5.74
CA ASN A 624 -9.91 -2.50 -5.88
C ASN A 624 -9.50 -2.28 -7.34
N TYR A 625 -9.34 -3.36 -8.12
CA TYR A 625 -9.05 -3.25 -9.55
C TYR A 625 -10.27 -2.73 -10.33
N ALA A 626 -11.45 -3.28 -10.02
CA ALA A 626 -12.72 -2.82 -10.61
C ALA A 626 -12.96 -1.33 -10.35
N ALA A 627 -12.79 -0.89 -9.11
CA ALA A 627 -12.92 0.51 -8.74
C ALA A 627 -11.88 1.40 -9.43
N ALA A 628 -10.61 1.00 -9.44
CA ALA A 628 -9.55 1.77 -10.11
C ALA A 628 -9.82 1.97 -11.61
N LYS A 629 -10.27 0.92 -12.32
CA LYS A 629 -10.66 1.05 -13.74
C LYS A 629 -11.92 1.87 -13.94
N ARG A 630 -12.87 1.79 -13.01
CA ARG A 630 -14.11 2.57 -13.04
C ARG A 630 -13.85 4.07 -12.89
N ILE A 631 -12.89 4.48 -12.06
CA ILE A 631 -12.52 5.90 -11.88
C ILE A 631 -12.11 6.54 -13.22
N GLY A 632 -11.14 5.95 -13.92
CA GLY A 632 -10.70 6.48 -15.22
C GLY A 632 -11.81 6.47 -16.28
N ARG A 633 -12.66 5.44 -16.28
CA ARG A 633 -13.85 5.40 -17.15
C ARG A 633 -14.84 6.52 -16.84
N TRP A 634 -15.13 6.78 -15.56
CA TRP A 634 -16.02 7.87 -15.16
C TRP A 634 -15.44 9.23 -15.55
N ARG A 635 -14.15 9.45 -15.32
CA ARG A 635 -13.48 10.68 -15.74
C ARG A 635 -13.55 10.85 -17.26
N ALA A 636 -13.31 9.79 -18.03
CA ALA A 636 -13.48 9.82 -19.48
C ALA A 636 -14.90 10.23 -19.90
N THR A 637 -15.94 9.70 -19.26
CA THR A 637 -17.34 10.08 -19.54
C THR A 637 -17.64 11.55 -19.20
N VAL A 638 -17.17 12.04 -18.05
CA VAL A 638 -17.38 13.43 -17.63
C VAL A 638 -16.69 14.41 -18.58
N GLU A 639 -15.45 14.12 -18.96
CA GLU A 639 -14.68 15.02 -19.85
C GLU A 639 -15.18 14.96 -21.29
N TRP A 640 -15.64 13.78 -21.75
CA TRP A 640 -16.30 13.64 -23.04
C TRP A 640 -17.57 14.50 -23.14
N GLU A 641 -18.43 14.47 -22.12
CA GLU A 641 -19.63 15.32 -22.09
C GLU A 641 -19.26 16.81 -22.05
N ALA A 642 -18.19 17.16 -21.33
CA ALA A 642 -17.65 18.53 -21.31
C ALA A 642 -17.05 18.99 -22.66
N GLY A 643 -17.05 18.15 -23.69
CA GLY A 643 -16.54 18.44 -25.03
C GLY A 643 -15.02 18.36 -25.14
N ARG A 644 -14.35 17.72 -24.18
CA ARG A 644 -12.89 17.51 -24.22
C ARG A 644 -12.55 16.35 -25.14
N ASP A 645 -11.41 16.46 -25.81
CA ASP A 645 -10.84 15.34 -26.54
C ASP A 645 -10.46 14.20 -25.60
N VAL A 646 -10.98 13.01 -25.87
CA VAL A 646 -10.72 11.80 -25.09
C VAL A 646 -10.31 10.64 -26.00
N SER A 647 -9.36 9.82 -25.53
CA SER A 647 -9.02 8.52 -26.11
C SER A 647 -9.27 7.45 -25.08
N PHE A 648 -10.34 6.66 -25.23
CA PHE A 648 -10.57 5.50 -24.37
C PHE A 648 -10.52 4.22 -25.21
N ASN A 649 -9.48 3.42 -25.03
CA ASN A 649 -9.28 2.19 -25.80
C ASN A 649 -9.20 0.98 -24.85
N VAL A 650 -10.11 0.01 -25.00
CA VAL A 650 -10.05 -1.24 -24.22
C VAL A 650 -8.92 -2.11 -24.75
N GLY A 651 -7.90 -2.32 -23.92
CA GLY A 651 -6.72 -3.11 -24.30
C GLY A 651 -6.94 -4.61 -24.23
N PRO A 652 -6.08 -5.40 -24.90
CA PRO A 652 -6.16 -6.86 -24.89
C PRO A 652 -5.77 -7.46 -23.55
N MET A 653 -6.23 -8.70 -23.35
CA MET A 653 -5.68 -9.57 -22.31
C MET A 653 -4.19 -9.79 -22.60
N SER A 654 -3.33 -9.31 -21.70
CA SER A 654 -1.89 -9.17 -21.97
C SER A 654 -1.04 -10.05 -21.05
N LEU A 655 -0.08 -10.78 -21.62
CA LEU A 655 0.90 -11.62 -20.90
C LEU A 655 1.99 -10.78 -20.21
N THR A 656 1.58 -9.90 -19.30
CA THR A 656 2.48 -9.03 -18.51
C THR A 656 3.17 -9.80 -17.38
N ARG A 657 4.20 -9.21 -16.75
CA ARG A 657 4.83 -9.80 -15.56
C ARG A 657 3.85 -9.94 -14.38
N SER A 658 2.95 -8.96 -14.20
CA SER A 658 1.94 -9.02 -13.12
C SER A 658 1.00 -10.21 -13.31
N VAL A 659 0.62 -10.52 -14.55
CA VAL A 659 -0.18 -11.71 -14.90
C VAL A 659 0.65 -12.99 -14.77
N THR A 660 1.81 -13.06 -15.40
CA THR A 660 2.63 -14.28 -15.49
C THR A 660 3.26 -14.70 -14.16
N SER A 661 3.40 -13.77 -13.20
CA SER A 661 3.83 -14.07 -11.82
C SER A 661 2.74 -14.74 -10.97
N ASN A 662 1.46 -14.64 -11.36
CA ASN A 662 0.35 -15.33 -10.70
C ASN A 662 0.08 -16.66 -11.42
N ARG A 663 0.30 -17.78 -10.71
CA ARG A 663 0.18 -19.13 -11.28
C ARG A 663 -1.21 -19.39 -11.87
N THR A 664 -2.28 -19.00 -11.16
CA THR A 664 -3.66 -19.22 -11.61
C THR A 664 -3.95 -18.45 -12.88
N LEU A 665 -3.60 -17.16 -12.93
CA LEU A 665 -3.80 -16.33 -14.11
C LEU A 665 -2.97 -16.84 -15.30
N LYS A 666 -1.71 -17.18 -15.09
CA LYS A 666 -0.84 -17.76 -16.12
C LYS A 666 -1.45 -19.02 -16.74
N THR A 667 -1.94 -19.93 -15.90
CA THR A 667 -2.59 -21.17 -16.36
C THR A 667 -3.89 -20.88 -17.10
N ALA A 668 -4.71 -19.97 -16.58
CA ALA A 668 -5.96 -19.59 -17.23
C ALA A 668 -5.72 -18.98 -18.62
N TYR A 669 -4.72 -18.10 -18.75
CA TYR A 669 -4.37 -17.45 -20.01
C TYR A 669 -3.90 -18.46 -21.07
N ALA A 670 -3.14 -19.48 -20.67
CA ALA A 670 -2.78 -20.59 -21.58
C ALA A 670 -4.00 -21.41 -22.03
N GLY A 671 -5.03 -21.52 -21.19
CA GLY A 671 -6.28 -22.19 -21.57
C GLY A 671 -7.19 -21.33 -22.47
N LEU A 672 -7.18 -20.01 -22.32
CA LEU A 672 -7.97 -19.09 -23.16
C LEU A 672 -7.56 -19.18 -24.64
N GLU A 673 -6.28 -19.41 -24.92
CA GLU A 673 -5.79 -19.67 -26.28
C GLU A 673 -6.49 -20.89 -26.91
N GLN A 674 -6.71 -21.96 -26.15
CA GLN A 674 -7.45 -23.15 -26.61
C GLN A 674 -8.95 -22.90 -26.83
N LEU A 675 -9.49 -21.82 -26.25
CA LEU A 675 -10.87 -21.37 -26.45
C LEU A 675 -11.01 -20.39 -27.63
N GLY A 676 -9.93 -20.11 -28.37
CA GLY A 676 -9.92 -19.12 -29.44
C GLY A 676 -9.92 -17.67 -28.95
N MET A 677 -9.49 -17.45 -27.71
CA MET A 677 -9.43 -16.14 -27.06
C MET A 677 -7.98 -15.83 -26.60
N PRO A 678 -7.00 -15.83 -27.53
CA PRO A 678 -5.59 -15.82 -27.14
C PRO A 678 -5.21 -14.49 -26.47
N PRO A 679 -4.53 -14.54 -25.30
CA PRO A 679 -3.90 -13.36 -24.75
C PRO A 679 -2.71 -12.95 -25.62
N LEU A 680 -2.43 -11.64 -25.67
CA LEU A 680 -1.35 -11.08 -26.47
C LEU A 680 -0.08 -10.85 -25.65
N ALA A 681 1.07 -10.82 -26.32
CA ALA A 681 2.32 -10.39 -25.68
C ALA A 681 2.20 -8.92 -25.22
N ALA A 682 2.85 -8.58 -24.10
CA ALA A 682 2.78 -7.23 -23.53
C ALA A 682 3.27 -6.16 -24.52
N ASP A 683 4.38 -6.40 -25.22
CA ASP A 683 4.93 -5.46 -26.19
C ASP A 683 3.99 -5.25 -27.40
N THR A 684 3.36 -6.32 -27.90
CA THR A 684 2.34 -6.22 -28.96
C THR A 684 1.15 -5.37 -28.48
N SER A 685 0.72 -5.59 -27.24
CA SER A 685 -0.41 -4.89 -26.63
C SER A 685 -0.11 -3.40 -26.44
N ALA A 686 1.08 -3.06 -25.92
CA ALA A 686 1.54 -1.69 -25.80
C ALA A 686 1.64 -0.99 -27.17
N THR A 687 2.10 -1.71 -28.21
CA THR A 687 2.18 -1.18 -29.58
C THR A 687 0.80 -0.91 -30.17
N LEU A 688 -0.16 -1.82 -29.97
CA LEU A 688 -1.56 -1.63 -30.39
C LEU A 688 -2.18 -0.42 -29.69
N MET A 689 -2.02 -0.29 -28.38
CA MET A 689 -2.58 0.83 -27.62
C MET A 689 -1.94 2.17 -28.00
N ALA A 690 -0.62 2.19 -28.26
CA ALA A 690 0.06 3.40 -28.74
C ALA A 690 -0.40 3.81 -30.15
N ALA A 691 -0.64 2.85 -31.04
CA ALA A 691 -1.14 3.11 -32.39
C ALA A 691 -2.58 3.66 -32.38
N LEU A 692 -3.47 3.06 -31.57
CA LEU A 692 -4.84 3.58 -31.39
C LEU A 692 -4.83 4.99 -30.79
N LEU A 693 -4.03 5.23 -29.76
CA LEU A 693 -3.88 6.56 -29.16
C LEU A 693 -3.47 7.61 -30.20
N LEU A 694 -2.47 7.30 -31.02
CA LEU A 694 -2.03 8.24 -32.07
C LEU A 694 -3.10 8.44 -33.14
N TRP A 695 -3.83 7.40 -33.51
CA TRP A 695 -4.96 7.54 -34.41
C TRP A 695 -6.03 8.48 -33.85
N ASP A 696 -6.39 8.34 -32.57
CA ASP A 696 -7.36 9.21 -31.89
C ASP A 696 -6.87 10.65 -31.76
N VAL A 697 -5.55 10.87 -31.59
CA VAL A 697 -4.96 12.22 -31.57
C VAL A 697 -5.14 12.94 -32.91
N HIS A 698 -5.08 12.21 -34.02
CA HIS A 698 -5.31 12.75 -35.37
C HIS A 698 -6.79 12.79 -35.75
N HIS A 699 -7.65 12.06 -35.05
CA HIS A 699 -9.09 11.95 -35.30
C HIS A 699 -9.91 12.13 -34.02
N PRO A 700 -9.79 13.26 -33.30
CA PRO A 700 -10.50 13.48 -32.03
C PRO A 700 -12.02 13.41 -32.19
N GLU A 701 -12.54 13.74 -33.38
CA GLU A 701 -13.96 13.67 -33.71
C GLU A 701 -14.57 12.26 -33.60
N ALA A 702 -13.73 11.21 -33.69
CA ALA A 702 -14.18 9.82 -33.63
C ALA A 702 -14.78 9.48 -32.26
N ALA A 703 -14.20 10.02 -31.17
CA ALA A 703 -14.76 9.88 -29.83
C ALA A 703 -15.91 10.87 -29.59
N GLN A 704 -15.74 12.14 -29.97
CA GLN A 704 -16.70 13.22 -29.69
C GLN A 704 -18.13 12.92 -30.17
N HIS A 705 -18.29 12.18 -31.28
CA HIS A 705 -19.59 11.88 -31.86
C HIS A 705 -20.08 10.45 -31.59
N SER A 706 -19.40 9.72 -30.71
CA SER A 706 -19.71 8.31 -30.43
C SER A 706 -20.18 8.13 -28.99
N ASN A 707 -21.45 7.76 -28.81
CA ASN A 707 -21.96 7.32 -27.50
C ASN A 707 -21.43 5.94 -27.07
N THR A 708 -20.66 5.26 -27.94
CA THR A 708 -20.00 3.97 -27.65
C THR A 708 -18.48 4.11 -27.56
N PHE A 709 -17.94 5.34 -27.43
CA PHE A 709 -16.49 5.63 -27.43
C PHE A 709 -15.67 4.85 -26.39
N LEU A 710 -16.31 4.30 -25.35
CA LEU A 710 -15.64 3.44 -24.37
C LEU A 710 -15.32 2.03 -24.90
N THR A 711 -15.94 1.63 -26.01
CA THR A 711 -15.97 0.24 -26.48
C THR A 711 -15.79 0.08 -28.00
N ASP A 712 -15.94 1.16 -28.78
CA ASP A 712 -15.83 1.21 -30.25
C ASP A 712 -14.51 0.62 -30.78
N LYS A 713 -13.42 0.89 -30.07
CA LYS A 713 -12.05 0.51 -30.37
C LYS A 713 -11.50 -0.50 -29.37
N ALA A 714 -12.38 -1.36 -28.84
CA ALA A 714 -11.95 -2.43 -27.96
C ALA A 714 -11.20 -3.55 -28.72
N ILE A 715 -10.08 -3.98 -28.15
CA ILE A 715 -9.39 -5.24 -28.49
C ILE A 715 -9.68 -6.22 -27.35
N ASP A 716 -10.91 -6.73 -27.29
CA ASP A 716 -11.43 -7.49 -26.15
C ASP A 716 -11.07 -8.98 -26.16
N CYS A 717 -10.27 -9.46 -27.12
CA CYS A 717 -9.89 -10.87 -27.26
C CYS A 717 -11.10 -11.83 -27.36
N GLY A 718 -12.25 -11.34 -27.84
CA GLY A 718 -13.47 -12.13 -28.05
C GLY A 718 -14.42 -12.17 -26.85
N PHE A 719 -14.06 -11.54 -25.72
CA PHE A 719 -14.87 -11.53 -24.52
C PHE A 719 -16.22 -10.81 -24.70
N PHE A 720 -16.26 -9.70 -25.44
CA PHE A 720 -17.48 -8.91 -25.64
C PHE A 720 -18.53 -9.66 -26.46
N SER A 721 -18.08 -10.56 -27.35
CA SER A 721 -18.94 -11.38 -28.20
C SER A 721 -19.25 -12.76 -27.62
N SER A 722 -18.71 -13.10 -26.45
CA SER A 722 -18.87 -14.43 -25.86
C SER A 722 -20.29 -14.67 -25.34
N PRO A 723 -20.88 -15.88 -25.54
CA PRO A 723 -22.15 -16.26 -24.92
C PRO A 723 -22.11 -16.35 -23.39
N TYR A 724 -20.92 -16.42 -22.80
CA TYR A 724 -20.71 -16.71 -21.38
C TYR A 724 -19.84 -15.64 -20.71
N GLU A 725 -20.11 -15.35 -19.44
CA GLU A 725 -19.32 -14.41 -18.65
C GLU A 725 -17.85 -14.87 -18.47
N PRO A 726 -16.90 -13.94 -18.23
CA PRO A 726 -15.49 -14.28 -18.11
C PRO A 726 -15.14 -15.22 -16.95
N ASN A 727 -15.78 -15.14 -15.78
CA ASN A 727 -15.40 -15.98 -14.63
C ASN A 727 -15.59 -17.47 -14.92
N GLY A 728 -16.76 -17.85 -15.44
CA GLY A 728 -17.03 -19.24 -15.80
C GLY A 728 -16.09 -19.74 -16.90
N LEU A 729 -15.72 -18.89 -17.86
CA LEU A 729 -14.72 -19.22 -18.87
C LEU A 729 -13.33 -19.38 -18.30
N MET A 730 -12.94 -18.53 -17.34
CA MET A 730 -11.64 -18.58 -16.71
C MET A 730 -11.47 -19.87 -15.90
N GLU A 731 -12.51 -20.37 -15.23
CA GLU A 731 -12.49 -21.68 -14.57
C GLU A 731 -12.21 -22.81 -15.56
N LEU A 732 -12.92 -22.82 -16.69
CA LEU A 732 -12.68 -23.78 -17.76
C LEU A 732 -11.26 -23.66 -18.32
N ALA A 733 -10.81 -22.44 -18.58
CA ALA A 733 -9.49 -22.14 -19.11
C ALA A 733 -8.39 -22.62 -18.15
N VAL A 734 -8.54 -22.46 -16.84
CA VAL A 734 -7.59 -23.02 -15.85
C VAL A 734 -7.46 -24.53 -16.00
N ALA A 735 -8.57 -25.25 -16.17
CA ALA A 735 -8.52 -26.71 -16.33
C ALA A 735 -7.90 -27.15 -17.66
N LEU A 736 -8.15 -26.42 -18.75
CA LEU A 736 -7.52 -26.65 -20.05
C LEU A 736 -6.02 -26.36 -20.02
N GLY A 737 -5.61 -25.26 -19.38
CA GLY A 737 -4.21 -24.84 -19.27
C GLY A 737 -3.35 -25.73 -18.35
N ALA A 738 -3.95 -26.54 -17.48
CA ALA A 738 -3.24 -27.42 -16.55
C ALA A 738 -2.71 -28.74 -17.17
N GLY A 739 -2.71 -28.86 -18.52
CA GLY A 739 -2.14 -30.00 -19.24
C GLY A 739 -3.14 -31.11 -19.59
N GLY A 740 -4.42 -30.77 -19.76
CA GLY A 740 -5.41 -31.68 -20.33
C GLY A 740 -5.89 -31.18 -21.69
N GLY A 741 -5.98 -32.05 -22.69
CA GLY A 741 -6.84 -31.78 -23.84
C GLY A 741 -8.28 -31.56 -23.37
N ILE A 742 -9.11 -30.91 -24.20
CA ILE A 742 -10.47 -30.46 -23.85
C ILE A 742 -11.30 -31.51 -23.08
N ALA A 743 -11.24 -32.78 -23.47
CA ALA A 743 -11.95 -33.88 -22.82
C ALA A 743 -11.41 -34.26 -21.42
N SER A 744 -10.09 -34.18 -21.19
CA SER A 744 -9.47 -34.55 -19.90
C SER A 744 -9.45 -33.40 -18.90
N GLY A 745 -9.49 -32.15 -19.36
CA GLY A 745 -9.70 -30.97 -18.50
C GLY A 745 -11.09 -30.97 -17.85
N ILE A 746 -12.12 -31.32 -18.62
CA ILE A 746 -13.51 -31.33 -18.12
C ILE A 746 -13.80 -32.52 -17.23
N LYS A 747 -13.23 -33.69 -17.49
CA LYS A 747 -13.33 -34.86 -16.58
C LYS A 747 -12.69 -34.63 -15.20
N ARG A 748 -11.87 -33.60 -15.02
CA ARG A 748 -11.34 -33.17 -13.70
C ARG A 748 -12.23 -32.15 -13.00
N LEU A 749 -13.14 -31.50 -13.73
CA LEU A 749 -14.01 -30.42 -13.24
C LEU A 749 -15.44 -30.87 -12.98
N LEU A 750 -15.89 -31.91 -13.70
CA LEU A 750 -17.07 -32.73 -13.42
C LEU A 750 -16.69 -33.82 -12.43
#